data_AF-A0A534PS86-F1
#
_entry.id   AF-A0A534PS86-F1
#
_cell.length_a   1.000
_cell.length_b   1.000
_cell.length_c   1.000
_cell.angle_alpha   90.00
_cell.angle_beta   90.00
_cell.angle_gamma   90.00
#
_symmetry.space_group_name_H-M   'P 1'
#
loop_
_entity.id
_entity.type
_entity.pdbx_description
1 polymer ?
#
loop_
_entity_poly.entity_id
_entity_poly.type
_entity_poly.pdbx_seq_one_letter_code
_entity_poly.pdbx_strand_id
1 'polypeptide(L)'
;MRPLLLAVLGALPLRAQQGYVASPSLLEWKAADYPMTALLRGIEADIPCDLQISAAGTVERTDCDVSDEAGFARGARDALEQATFAPGRLRGQPAPSHVRFIYRYLVNRERAGPHAPFVPFGEVRGQVLSQGTRLSVAGADVIAQGLGIATSTDARGRWSMSLPRGSQVLVVIAPDYFRAQERIEVGPGAPEPDIVYLRRSAVSDLSITVPGEKEARLAPTKETISHEELRNVPGSSGDPLRVIENLPGLARIPYTGGQLIVRGAPAVDTGAYIDGQQIPILYHLLNGPSVLGEEMVEKIDFYPGGAGVYFGRSLAGVVAVQSRRGTDDRWHGSLAADLQKSAAFLRGPIGDDAQIALGARRSYINPIIELTTEPNKEITLPVYWDYQGRADWRPTRRDRLSLTLYGSDDSFAQVGGGRGSVPLELGKRIGFHRARFAWERRVSDALSFNIAPMIGFDLSNSSSSGIGAGAFSRPQSQRDRTFSTGLRSGIIARQGDNLELRAGLDLLMNRVSYDLDILYEQQLRSVGAPNAEEARLNGVKVFSSLGEYAEVEWRRGRLRLTSGLRLEEMHWLGHTYAVLDPRLWARFELNEPTALYAYAGLYHQAPTAEQVDQVIGNPGLLPQAAEQMGAGVERKFGDLWSIKVEGYLSRRRSLVFPAQPRANGDGTYDNPLQLNSGIGRSLGLEVLIRREFTERLYGWLAYTLSRSRELPGPWQSWRPTAFDQPHIFTLLVGWRPSPYVEFATRVRIASGNPVAEPVGPVTFNADSGNYVTATLPFGATRLPTFLQIDFELNNIWVGDYGRLQLYVDFQNVLGRRNPEATLYDFRFQESDTVHGLPFLASVGAKVSF
;
A
#
# COMPACT_ATOMS: atom_id res chain seq x y z
N MET A 1 -17.62 -60.22 -10.98
CA MET A 1 -18.04 -61.30 -10.06
C MET A 1 -19.21 -60.79 -9.25
N ARG A 2 -20.41 -61.39 -9.34
CA ARG A 2 -21.50 -61.09 -8.41
C ARG A 2 -21.20 -61.83 -7.10
N PRO A 3 -20.90 -61.18 -5.97
CA PRO A 3 -20.83 -61.89 -4.70
C PRO A 3 -22.24 -62.39 -4.38
N LEU A 4 -22.39 -63.69 -4.18
CA LEU A 4 -23.64 -64.27 -3.68
C LEU A 4 -23.75 -63.90 -2.20
N LEU A 5 -24.51 -62.84 -1.94
CA LEU A 5 -25.03 -62.46 -0.63
C LEU A 5 -25.98 -63.54 -0.14
N LEU A 6 -25.77 -64.05 1.08
CA LEU A 6 -26.78 -64.80 1.81
C LEU A 6 -27.37 -63.86 2.85
N ALA A 7 -28.65 -63.52 2.73
CA ALA A 7 -29.42 -63.02 3.87
C ALA A 7 -30.25 -64.17 4.43
N VAL A 8 -30.28 -64.28 5.75
CA VAL A 8 -31.10 -65.28 6.46
C VAL A 8 -32.17 -64.52 7.22
N LEU A 9 -33.42 -64.71 6.82
CA LEU A 9 -34.58 -64.16 7.51
C LEU A 9 -35.05 -65.15 8.58
N GLY A 10 -34.90 -64.78 9.85
CA GLY A 10 -35.38 -65.55 10.99
C GLY A 10 -36.54 -64.85 11.68
N ALA A 11 -37.72 -65.47 11.72
CA ALA A 11 -38.81 -65.05 12.58
C ALA A 11 -38.64 -65.70 13.97
N LEU A 12 -38.59 -64.90 15.03
CA LEU A 12 -38.65 -65.41 16.41
C LEU A 12 -40.12 -65.60 16.80
N PRO A 13 -40.58 -66.83 17.09
CA PRO A 13 -41.97 -67.03 17.51
C PRO A 13 -42.18 -66.51 18.94
N LEU A 14 -43.01 -65.49 19.08
CA LEU A 14 -43.64 -65.16 20.35
C LEU A 14 -44.61 -66.30 20.71
N ARG A 15 -44.40 -66.89 21.89
CA ARG A 15 -45.18 -67.99 22.47
C ARG A 15 -46.67 -67.58 22.55
N ALA A 16 -47.50 -68.04 21.62
CA ALA A 16 -48.95 -67.86 21.65
C ALA A 16 -49.66 -69.19 21.91
N GLN A 17 -50.65 -69.16 22.80
CA GLN A 17 -51.46 -70.29 23.25
C GLN A 17 -52.17 -71.02 22.09
N GLN A 18 -52.41 -72.32 22.33
CA GLN A 18 -52.93 -73.33 21.42
C GLN A 18 -54.14 -72.90 20.57
N GLY A 19 -54.07 -73.21 19.27
CA GLY A 19 -55.21 -73.60 18.43
C GLY A 19 -55.82 -72.57 17.48
N TYR A 20 -55.59 -71.26 17.67
CA TYR A 20 -56.38 -70.24 16.96
C TYR A 20 -55.60 -69.18 16.17
N VAL A 21 -54.27 -69.10 16.27
CA VAL A 21 -53.45 -68.08 15.58
C VAL A 21 -52.24 -68.74 14.89
N ALA A 22 -52.07 -68.52 13.59
CA ALA A 22 -50.85 -68.86 12.84
C ALA A 22 -50.12 -67.58 12.42
N SER A 23 -48.81 -67.51 12.66
CA SER A 23 -47.98 -66.38 12.23
C SER A 23 -47.78 -66.36 10.72
N PRO A 24 -47.61 -65.17 10.10
CA PRO A 24 -47.26 -65.08 8.69
C PRO A 24 -45.91 -65.74 8.41
N SER A 25 -45.78 -66.40 7.26
CA SER A 25 -44.53 -67.06 6.84
C SER A 25 -44.02 -66.43 5.55
N LEU A 26 -42.73 -66.11 5.49
CA LEU A 26 -42.10 -65.51 4.32
C LEU A 26 -42.16 -66.47 3.11
N LEU A 27 -42.63 -65.97 1.97
CA LEU A 27 -42.72 -66.73 0.71
C LEU A 27 -41.59 -66.34 -0.24
N GLU A 28 -41.57 -65.08 -0.66
CA GLU A 28 -40.55 -64.54 -1.55
C GLU A 28 -39.96 -63.26 -1.00
N TRP A 29 -38.68 -63.04 -1.27
CA TRP A 29 -37.98 -61.82 -0.92
C TRP A 29 -36.82 -61.59 -1.88
N LYS A 30 -36.36 -60.34 -1.93
CA LYS A 30 -35.18 -59.95 -2.68
C LYS A 30 -34.08 -59.56 -1.70
N ALA A 31 -32.86 -59.98 -1.97
CA ALA A 31 -31.72 -59.56 -1.16
C ALA A 31 -31.53 -58.03 -1.20
N ALA A 32 -31.44 -57.44 -0.02
CA ALA A 32 -31.05 -56.06 0.20
C ALA A 32 -29.65 -55.77 -0.38
N ASP A 33 -29.47 -54.56 -0.87
CA ASP A 33 -28.15 -54.07 -1.26
C ASP A 33 -27.26 -53.95 -0.02
N TYR A 34 -26.01 -54.39 -0.18
CA TYR A 34 -24.99 -54.31 0.88
C TYR A 34 -24.19 -53.01 0.70
N PRO A 35 -24.06 -52.16 1.74
CA PRO A 35 -23.25 -50.95 1.66
C PRO A 35 -21.80 -51.27 1.25
N MET A 36 -21.31 -50.70 0.14
CA MET A 36 -20.02 -51.07 -0.45
C MET A 36 -18.83 -50.88 0.50
N THR A 37 -18.85 -49.83 1.33
CA THR A 37 -17.83 -49.57 2.35
C THR A 37 -17.81 -50.64 3.44
N ALA A 38 -18.99 -51.12 3.84
CA ALA A 38 -19.13 -52.19 4.83
C ALA A 38 -18.77 -53.56 4.24
N LEU A 39 -19.11 -53.80 2.96
CA LEU A 39 -18.74 -55.01 2.24
C LEU A 39 -17.22 -55.13 2.08
N LEU A 40 -16.55 -54.05 1.70
CA LEU A 40 -15.10 -53.99 1.59
C LEU A 40 -14.38 -54.19 2.94
N ARG A 41 -15.06 -53.90 4.05
CA ARG A 41 -14.56 -54.11 5.42
C ARG A 41 -15.03 -55.41 6.06
N GLY A 42 -15.88 -56.19 5.37
CA GLY A 42 -16.42 -57.45 5.87
C GLY A 42 -17.32 -57.32 7.11
N ILE A 43 -18.06 -56.22 7.25
CA ILE A 43 -18.87 -55.89 8.44
C ILE A 43 -20.27 -56.49 8.32
N GLU A 44 -20.60 -57.51 9.11
CA GLU A 44 -21.94 -58.10 9.22
C GLU A 44 -22.85 -57.30 10.17
N ALA A 45 -24.17 -57.37 9.97
CA ALA A 45 -25.14 -56.61 10.77
C ALA A 45 -26.50 -57.33 10.90
N ASP A 46 -27.14 -57.17 12.05
CA ASP A 46 -28.51 -57.62 12.33
C ASP A 46 -29.42 -56.40 12.49
N ILE A 47 -30.39 -56.25 11.58
CA ILE A 47 -31.31 -55.10 11.55
C ILE A 47 -32.70 -55.57 11.99
N PRO A 48 -33.15 -55.23 13.21
CA PRO A 48 -34.52 -55.52 13.63
C PRO A 48 -35.50 -54.56 12.94
N CYS A 49 -36.56 -55.12 12.36
CA CYS A 49 -37.63 -54.38 11.70
C CYS A 49 -39.01 -54.89 12.14
N ASP A 50 -39.94 -53.96 12.38
CA ASP A 50 -41.34 -54.22 12.67
C ASP A 50 -42.17 -54.09 11.37
N LEU A 51 -42.92 -55.13 11.02
CA LEU A 51 -43.66 -55.25 9.76
C LEU A 51 -45.16 -55.36 10.00
N GLN A 52 -45.93 -54.53 9.31
CA GLN A 52 -47.39 -54.68 9.16
C GLN A 52 -47.68 -55.41 7.85
N ILE A 53 -48.31 -56.57 7.94
CA ILE A 53 -48.63 -57.45 6.81
C ILE A 53 -50.15 -57.54 6.68
N SER A 54 -50.66 -57.33 5.45
CA SER A 54 -52.09 -57.37 5.14
C SER A 54 -52.65 -58.79 5.21
N ALA A 55 -53.99 -58.92 5.22
CA ALA A 55 -54.67 -60.22 5.09
C ALA A 55 -54.41 -60.91 3.73
N ALA A 56 -53.86 -60.19 2.75
CA ALA A 56 -53.42 -60.73 1.46
C ALA A 56 -51.94 -61.17 1.46
N GLY A 57 -51.20 -60.94 2.55
CA GLY A 57 -49.79 -61.33 2.66
C GLY A 57 -48.79 -60.29 2.12
N THR A 58 -49.26 -59.08 1.81
CA THR A 58 -48.41 -57.96 1.36
C THR A 58 -47.94 -57.12 2.54
N VAL A 59 -46.69 -56.63 2.50
CA VAL A 59 -46.18 -55.71 3.52
C VAL A 59 -46.73 -54.31 3.27
N GLU A 60 -47.47 -53.76 4.24
CA GLU A 60 -48.07 -52.43 4.17
C GLU A 60 -47.17 -51.35 4.79
N ARG A 61 -46.36 -51.73 5.79
CA ARG A 61 -45.44 -50.81 6.47
C ARG A 61 -44.27 -51.57 7.09
N THR A 62 -43.06 -51.02 6.94
CA THR A 62 -41.83 -51.53 7.54
C THR A 62 -41.13 -50.43 8.33
N ASP A 63 -40.87 -50.67 9.61
CA ASP A 63 -40.06 -49.78 10.45
C ASP A 63 -38.81 -50.52 10.92
N CYS A 64 -37.62 -50.04 10.55
CA CYS A 64 -36.34 -50.68 10.87
C CYS A 64 -35.53 -49.76 11.79
N ASP A 65 -34.89 -50.33 12.79
CA ASP A 65 -34.06 -49.59 13.74
C ASP A 65 -32.94 -48.83 12.99
N VAL A 66 -32.92 -47.51 13.17
CA VAL A 66 -32.09 -46.55 12.39
C VAL A 66 -30.78 -46.20 13.09
N SER A 67 -30.42 -46.91 14.17
CA SER A 67 -29.21 -46.66 14.97
C SER A 67 -27.87 -47.05 14.29
N ASP A 68 -27.85 -47.26 12.98
CA ASP A 68 -26.67 -47.73 12.23
C ASP A 68 -26.03 -46.63 11.35
N GLU A 69 -24.81 -46.21 11.72
CA GLU A 69 -23.97 -45.26 10.95
C GLU A 69 -23.46 -45.84 9.61
N ALA A 70 -23.51 -47.16 9.39
CA ALA A 70 -23.00 -47.82 8.18
C ALA A 70 -24.02 -47.95 7.03
N GLY A 71 -25.28 -47.57 7.26
CA GLY A 71 -26.31 -47.44 6.22
C GLY A 71 -27.08 -48.71 5.85
N PHE A 72 -27.05 -49.76 6.69
CA PHE A 72 -27.76 -51.03 6.46
C PHE A 72 -29.29 -50.92 6.58
N ALA A 73 -29.79 -50.02 7.45
CA ALA A 73 -31.23 -49.91 7.75
C ALA A 73 -32.10 -49.60 6.52
N ARG A 74 -31.59 -48.81 5.56
CA ARG A 74 -32.31 -48.51 4.31
C ARG A 74 -32.46 -49.75 3.43
N GLY A 75 -31.38 -50.49 3.21
CA GLY A 75 -31.41 -51.69 2.38
C GLY A 75 -32.33 -52.78 2.95
N ALA A 76 -32.30 -52.98 4.27
CA ALA A 76 -33.18 -53.92 4.96
C ALA A 76 -34.66 -53.54 4.78
N ARG A 77 -35.01 -52.24 4.92
CA ARG A 77 -36.37 -51.74 4.69
C ARG A 77 -36.84 -52.02 3.27
N ASP A 78 -36.05 -51.62 2.26
CA ASP A 78 -36.41 -51.75 0.85
C ASP A 78 -36.63 -53.22 0.45
N ALA A 79 -35.83 -54.14 1.00
CA ALA A 79 -35.95 -55.57 0.77
C ALA A 79 -37.21 -56.17 1.41
N LEU A 80 -37.55 -55.73 2.62
CA LEU A 80 -38.70 -56.21 3.38
C LEU A 80 -40.02 -55.65 2.84
N GLU A 81 -40.05 -54.43 2.30
CA GLU A 81 -41.23 -53.87 1.62
C GLU A 81 -41.56 -54.61 0.32
N GLN A 82 -40.56 -55.23 -0.32
CA GLN A 82 -40.74 -56.06 -1.52
C GLN A 82 -41.03 -57.54 -1.21
N ALA A 83 -41.03 -57.92 0.07
CA ALA A 83 -41.26 -59.30 0.48
C ALA A 83 -42.75 -59.67 0.44
N THR A 84 -43.04 -60.92 0.09
CA THR A 84 -44.39 -61.49 0.16
C THR A 84 -44.46 -62.56 1.24
N PHE A 85 -45.56 -62.59 1.97
CA PHE A 85 -45.80 -63.51 3.07
C PHE A 85 -47.07 -64.32 2.80
N ALA A 86 -47.12 -65.54 3.30
CA ALA A 86 -48.40 -66.16 3.59
C ALA A 86 -49.01 -65.37 4.76
N PRO A 87 -50.26 -64.88 4.66
CA PRO A 87 -50.86 -64.08 5.72
C PRO A 87 -50.98 -64.89 7.00
N GLY A 88 -50.84 -64.21 8.14
CA GLY A 88 -51.18 -64.81 9.42
C GLY A 88 -52.65 -65.25 9.40
N ARG A 89 -52.98 -66.30 10.16
CA ARG A 89 -54.36 -66.81 10.23
C ARG A 89 -54.91 -66.65 11.62
N LEU A 90 -56.13 -66.13 11.73
CA LEU A 90 -56.93 -66.12 12.95
C LEU A 90 -58.15 -67.00 12.72
N ARG A 91 -58.32 -68.06 13.53
CA ARG A 91 -59.41 -69.05 13.39
C ARG A 91 -59.51 -69.66 11.98
N GLY A 92 -58.37 -69.87 11.33
CA GLY A 92 -58.28 -70.48 10.00
C GLY A 92 -58.47 -69.51 8.82
N GLN A 93 -58.87 -68.26 9.06
CA GLN A 93 -59.00 -67.22 8.02
C GLN A 93 -57.78 -66.29 7.99
N PRO A 94 -57.35 -65.78 6.82
CA PRO A 94 -56.30 -64.77 6.71
C PRO A 94 -56.63 -63.50 7.52
N ALA A 95 -55.67 -63.01 8.30
CA ALA A 95 -55.81 -61.82 9.13
C ALA A 95 -54.55 -60.94 9.02
N PRO A 96 -54.69 -59.60 9.08
CA PRO A 96 -53.55 -58.70 9.15
C PRO A 96 -52.68 -59.03 10.37
N SER A 97 -51.36 -58.93 10.20
CA SER A 97 -50.37 -59.38 11.18
C SER A 97 -49.35 -58.28 11.44
N HIS A 98 -49.00 -58.06 12.70
CA HIS A 98 -47.86 -57.21 13.08
C HIS A 98 -46.77 -58.11 13.67
N VAL A 99 -45.60 -58.12 13.05
CA VAL A 99 -44.53 -59.08 13.36
C VAL A 99 -43.15 -58.41 13.29
N ARG A 100 -42.28 -58.78 14.21
CA ARG A 100 -40.89 -58.32 14.24
C ARG A 100 -39.98 -59.31 13.54
N PHE A 101 -39.24 -58.84 12.55
CA PHE A 101 -38.22 -59.59 11.81
C PHE A 101 -36.82 -59.06 12.12
N ILE A 102 -35.82 -59.92 12.04
CA ILE A 102 -34.41 -59.51 12.04
C ILE A 102 -33.85 -59.81 10.65
N TYR A 103 -33.46 -58.76 9.94
CA TYR A 103 -32.79 -58.88 8.66
C TYR A 103 -31.27 -58.96 8.90
N ARG A 104 -30.67 -60.13 8.62
CA ARG A 104 -29.26 -60.40 8.88
C ARG A 104 -28.43 -60.33 7.60
N TYR A 105 -27.42 -59.46 7.61
CA TYR A 105 -26.41 -59.32 6.57
C TYR A 105 -25.21 -60.22 6.88
N LEU A 106 -25.00 -61.28 6.08
CA LEU A 106 -23.86 -62.19 6.20
C LEU A 106 -22.89 -62.04 5.04
N VAL A 107 -21.59 -62.14 5.32
CA VAL A 107 -20.55 -62.25 4.32
C VAL A 107 -20.19 -63.74 4.19
N ASN A 108 -20.52 -64.35 3.05
CA ASN A 108 -20.14 -65.74 2.80
C ASN A 108 -18.62 -65.85 2.57
N ARG A 109 -17.89 -66.18 3.64
CA ARG A 109 -16.42 -66.31 3.64
C ARG A 109 -15.89 -67.54 2.88
N GLU A 110 -16.74 -68.51 2.57
CA GLU A 110 -16.32 -69.73 1.84
C GLU A 110 -16.38 -69.58 0.31
N ARG A 111 -17.05 -68.55 -0.21
CA ARG A 111 -17.09 -68.23 -1.66
C ARG A 111 -16.26 -67.00 -2.07
N ALA A 112 -15.74 -66.25 -1.11
CA ALA A 112 -14.67 -65.29 -1.35
C ALA A 112 -13.34 -66.08 -1.36
N GLY A 113 -12.88 -66.49 -2.54
CA GLY A 113 -11.59 -67.16 -2.67
C GLY A 113 -10.46 -66.38 -1.98
N PRO A 114 -9.36 -67.04 -1.57
CA PRO A 114 -8.23 -66.35 -0.99
C PRO A 114 -7.71 -65.34 -2.03
N HIS A 115 -7.75 -64.06 -1.65
CA HIS A 115 -7.45 -62.87 -2.47
C HIS A 115 -8.65 -62.26 -3.22
N ALA A 116 -9.55 -61.60 -2.47
CA ALA A 116 -9.92 -60.25 -2.93
C ALA A 116 -8.62 -59.44 -2.98
N PRO A 117 -8.24 -58.81 -4.11
CA PRO A 117 -7.00 -58.05 -4.17
C PRO A 117 -7.11 -56.92 -3.16
N PHE A 118 -6.35 -57.04 -2.08
CA PHE A 118 -6.01 -55.92 -1.25
C PHE A 118 -5.22 -54.98 -2.16
N VAL A 119 -5.89 -53.99 -2.77
CA VAL A 119 -5.17 -52.96 -3.52
C VAL A 119 -4.31 -52.25 -2.47
N PRO A 120 -2.98 -52.42 -2.50
CA PRO A 120 -2.16 -51.82 -1.47
C PRO A 120 -2.33 -50.32 -1.60
N PHE A 121 -2.54 -49.63 -0.48
CA PHE A 121 -2.53 -48.17 -0.49
C PHE A 121 -1.08 -47.68 -0.47
N GLY A 122 -0.80 -46.59 -1.15
CA GLY A 122 0.43 -45.81 -1.02
C GLY A 122 0.12 -44.50 -0.32
N GLU A 123 1.04 -44.02 0.52
CA GLU A 123 1.01 -42.62 0.96
C GLU A 123 1.52 -41.76 -0.19
N VAL A 124 0.77 -40.72 -0.55
CA VAL A 124 1.14 -39.75 -1.57
C VAL A 124 1.26 -38.40 -0.89
N ARG A 125 2.35 -37.69 -1.20
CA ARG A 125 2.59 -36.32 -0.72
C ARG A 125 2.75 -35.39 -1.90
N GLY A 126 2.21 -34.19 -1.76
CA GLY A 126 2.33 -33.16 -2.78
C GLY A 126 2.28 -31.76 -2.20
N GLN A 127 2.44 -30.79 -3.08
CA GLN A 127 2.34 -29.38 -2.74
C GLN A 127 1.48 -28.65 -3.78
N VAL A 128 0.61 -27.77 -3.32
CA VAL A 128 -0.22 -26.92 -4.16
C VAL A 128 0.32 -25.50 -4.12
N LEU A 129 0.72 -25.01 -5.29
CA LEU A 129 1.28 -23.68 -5.48
C LEU A 129 0.43 -22.89 -6.49
N SER A 130 0.38 -21.56 -6.33
CA SER A 130 -0.24 -20.67 -7.31
C SER A 130 0.60 -20.63 -8.59
N GLN A 131 0.01 -20.79 -9.78
CA GLN A 131 0.75 -20.63 -11.04
C GLN A 131 1.30 -19.18 -11.16
N GLY A 132 2.48 -19.00 -11.74
CA GLY A 132 3.16 -17.70 -11.85
C GLY A 132 3.91 -17.27 -10.58
N THR A 133 3.19 -16.86 -9.53
CA THR A 133 3.81 -16.37 -8.28
C THR A 133 4.35 -17.47 -7.40
N ARG A 134 3.92 -18.71 -7.67
CA ARG A 134 4.27 -19.94 -6.97
C ARG A 134 3.80 -19.96 -5.51
N LEU A 135 3.07 -18.97 -5.02
CA LEU A 135 2.73 -18.82 -3.59
C LEU A 135 2.01 -20.08 -3.08
N SER A 136 2.34 -20.53 -1.87
CA SER A 136 1.69 -21.68 -1.25
C SER A 136 0.18 -21.44 -1.12
N VAL A 137 -0.62 -22.38 -1.62
CA VAL A 137 -2.09 -22.30 -1.49
C VAL A 137 -2.50 -23.12 -0.27
N ALA A 138 -2.77 -22.43 0.84
CA ALA A 138 -3.22 -23.04 2.08
C ALA A 138 -4.74 -23.29 2.07
N GLY A 139 -5.20 -24.36 2.72
CA GLY A 139 -6.63 -24.70 2.80
C GLY A 139 -7.28 -25.10 1.46
N ALA A 140 -6.48 -25.50 0.46
CA ALA A 140 -6.98 -26.07 -0.78
C ALA A 140 -7.48 -27.50 -0.53
N ASP A 141 -8.66 -27.83 -1.04
CA ASP A 141 -9.20 -29.19 -1.00
C ASP A 141 -8.59 -30.02 -2.12
N VAL A 142 -7.90 -31.10 -1.75
CA VAL A 142 -7.32 -32.09 -2.66
C VAL A 142 -8.18 -33.35 -2.60
N ILE A 143 -8.89 -33.63 -3.69
CA ILE A 143 -9.92 -34.68 -3.75
C ILE A 143 -9.50 -35.75 -4.76
N ALA A 144 -9.44 -37.01 -4.33
CA ALA A 144 -9.26 -38.14 -5.25
C ALA A 144 -10.60 -38.49 -5.92
N GLN A 145 -10.71 -38.19 -7.21
CA GLN A 145 -11.96 -38.29 -7.96
C GLN A 145 -12.48 -39.73 -8.00
N GLY A 146 -13.74 -39.93 -7.58
CA GLY A 146 -14.40 -41.24 -7.59
C GLY A 146 -14.13 -42.13 -6.37
N LEU A 147 -13.23 -41.72 -5.46
CA LEU A 147 -12.90 -42.47 -4.23
C LEU A 147 -13.50 -41.90 -2.95
N GLY A 148 -13.98 -40.65 -2.98
CA GLY A 148 -14.51 -39.96 -1.79
C GLY A 148 -13.45 -39.66 -0.72
N ILE A 149 -12.16 -39.76 -1.08
CA ILE A 149 -11.03 -39.43 -0.20
C ILE A 149 -10.60 -37.99 -0.51
N ALA A 150 -10.54 -37.15 0.52
CA ALA A 150 -10.11 -35.77 0.40
C ALA A 150 -9.18 -35.38 1.56
N THR A 151 -8.33 -34.40 1.34
CA THR A 151 -7.50 -33.74 2.35
C THR A 151 -7.43 -32.25 2.06
N SER A 152 -6.93 -31.46 3.02
CA SER A 152 -6.69 -30.02 2.83
C SER A 152 -5.21 -29.69 2.96
N THR A 153 -4.76 -28.65 2.27
CA THR A 153 -3.36 -28.22 2.34
C THR A 153 -3.03 -27.43 3.62
N ASP A 154 -1.82 -27.64 4.15
CA ASP A 154 -1.28 -26.87 5.27
C ASP A 154 -0.95 -25.41 4.89
N ALA A 155 -0.48 -24.61 5.85
CA ALA A 155 -0.08 -23.21 5.63
C ALA A 155 1.05 -23.04 4.59
N ARG A 156 1.79 -24.11 4.27
CA ARG A 156 2.85 -24.15 3.25
C ARG A 156 2.36 -24.81 1.94
N GLY A 157 1.07 -25.07 1.82
CA GLY A 157 0.45 -25.68 0.64
C GLY A 157 0.70 -27.19 0.53
N ARG A 158 1.24 -27.85 1.56
CA ARG A 158 1.56 -29.28 1.51
C ARG A 158 0.37 -30.12 1.93
N TRP A 159 0.25 -31.29 1.34
CA TRP A 159 -0.79 -32.27 1.66
C TRP A 159 -0.22 -33.69 1.61
N SER A 160 -0.89 -34.59 2.32
CA SER A 160 -0.63 -36.03 2.28
C SER A 160 -1.95 -36.78 2.33
N MET A 161 -2.08 -37.83 1.53
CA MET A 161 -3.24 -38.72 1.56
C MET A 161 -2.85 -40.15 1.17
N SER A 162 -3.58 -41.13 1.69
CA SER A 162 -3.37 -42.54 1.34
C SER A 162 -4.34 -42.94 0.23
N LEU A 163 -3.81 -43.40 -0.90
CA LEU A 163 -4.59 -43.75 -2.10
C LEU A 163 -4.29 -45.17 -2.57
N PRO A 164 -5.22 -45.86 -3.22
CA PRO A 164 -4.96 -47.16 -3.84
C PRO A 164 -3.84 -47.04 -4.88
N ARG A 165 -2.93 -48.02 -4.92
CA ARG A 165 -1.88 -48.08 -5.95
C ARG A 165 -2.46 -48.07 -7.38
N GLY A 166 -1.77 -47.37 -8.28
CA GLY A 166 -2.16 -47.15 -9.68
C GLY A 166 -2.50 -45.69 -10.01
N SER A 167 -2.99 -45.46 -11.22
CA SER A 167 -3.35 -44.13 -11.74
C SER A 167 -4.54 -43.54 -11.00
N GLN A 168 -4.36 -42.36 -10.41
CA GLN A 168 -5.41 -41.60 -9.72
C GLN A 168 -5.56 -40.22 -10.35
N VAL A 169 -6.78 -39.69 -10.35
CA VAL A 169 -7.05 -38.30 -10.76
C VAL A 169 -7.35 -37.47 -9.52
N LEU A 170 -6.50 -36.49 -9.25
CA LEU A 170 -6.70 -35.50 -8.21
C LEU A 170 -7.44 -34.30 -8.78
N VAL A 171 -8.45 -33.85 -8.06
CA VAL A 171 -9.14 -32.60 -8.29
C VAL A 171 -8.77 -31.66 -7.15
N VAL A 172 -8.13 -30.55 -7.48
CA VAL A 172 -7.73 -29.55 -6.50
C VAL A 172 -8.63 -28.32 -6.65
N ILE A 173 -9.24 -27.91 -5.54
CA ILE A 173 -10.15 -26.78 -5.47
C ILE A 173 -9.68 -25.85 -4.36
N ALA A 174 -9.56 -24.57 -4.67
CA ALA A 174 -9.26 -23.54 -3.69
C ALA A 174 -10.05 -22.27 -4.02
N PRO A 175 -10.42 -21.46 -3.01
CA PRO A 175 -11.02 -20.14 -3.25
C PRO A 175 -10.12 -19.28 -4.16
N ASP A 176 -10.72 -18.57 -5.12
CA ASP A 176 -10.01 -17.70 -6.08
C ASP A 176 -9.09 -18.42 -7.08
N TYR A 177 -9.21 -19.75 -7.21
CA TYR A 177 -8.49 -20.56 -8.19
C TYR A 177 -9.45 -21.30 -9.14
N PHE A 178 -9.02 -21.46 -10.40
CA PHE A 178 -9.65 -22.42 -11.29
C PHE A 178 -9.40 -23.85 -10.77
N ARG A 179 -10.43 -24.70 -10.83
CA ARG A 179 -10.31 -26.14 -10.57
C ARG A 179 -9.19 -26.73 -11.43
N ALA A 180 -8.19 -27.36 -10.79
CA ALA A 180 -7.18 -28.14 -11.48
C ALA A 180 -7.52 -29.64 -11.42
N GLN A 181 -7.09 -30.38 -12.44
CA GLN A 181 -7.18 -31.83 -12.49
C GLN A 181 -5.81 -32.39 -12.88
N GLU A 182 -5.23 -33.18 -11.98
CA GLU A 182 -3.91 -33.78 -12.17
C GLU A 182 -4.02 -35.30 -12.14
N ARG A 183 -3.31 -36.01 -13.02
CA ARG A 183 -3.23 -37.47 -12.98
C ARG A 183 -1.92 -37.88 -12.35
N ILE A 184 -1.98 -38.66 -11.28
CA ILE A 184 -0.82 -39.14 -10.51
C ILE A 184 -0.74 -40.67 -10.56
N GLU A 185 0.45 -41.23 -10.38
CA GLU A 185 0.67 -42.68 -10.25
C GLU A 185 1.10 -43.04 -8.83
N VAL A 186 0.37 -43.95 -8.19
CA VAL A 186 0.62 -44.34 -6.79
C VAL A 186 1.32 -45.70 -6.74
N GLY A 187 2.59 -45.76 -6.34
CA GLY A 187 3.37 -47.01 -6.29
C GLY A 187 4.83 -46.85 -5.84
N PRO A 188 5.55 -47.97 -5.58
CA PRO A 188 6.96 -47.92 -5.25
C PRO A 188 7.77 -47.38 -6.45
N GLY A 189 8.39 -46.21 -6.28
CA GLY A 189 9.07 -45.47 -7.36
C GLY A 189 8.29 -44.28 -7.91
N ALA A 190 7.11 -43.97 -7.36
CA ALA A 190 6.41 -42.72 -7.65
C ALA A 190 7.28 -41.52 -7.21
N PRO A 191 7.49 -40.50 -8.06
CA PRO A 191 8.25 -39.33 -7.68
C PRO A 191 7.55 -38.58 -6.54
N GLU A 192 8.23 -38.36 -5.42
CA GLU A 192 7.84 -37.33 -4.46
C GLU A 192 8.66 -36.05 -4.73
N PRO A 193 8.04 -34.85 -4.71
CA PRO A 193 6.61 -34.53 -4.65
C PRO A 193 6.02 -34.00 -5.99
N ASP A 194 4.78 -34.39 -6.29
CA ASP A 194 3.99 -33.74 -7.36
C ASP A 194 3.57 -32.33 -6.92
N ILE A 195 3.96 -31.33 -7.70
CA ILE A 195 3.57 -29.93 -7.52
C ILE A 195 2.39 -29.65 -8.44
N VAL A 196 1.22 -29.39 -7.84
CA VAL A 196 0.04 -28.94 -8.60
C VAL A 196 0.03 -27.42 -8.64
N TYR A 197 0.14 -26.85 -9.83
CA TYR A 197 0.02 -25.41 -10.04
C TYR A 197 -1.43 -25.01 -10.28
N LEU A 198 -2.04 -24.32 -9.31
CA LEU A 198 -3.37 -23.76 -9.47
C LEU A 198 -3.30 -22.41 -10.19
N ARG A 199 -3.99 -22.29 -11.31
CA ARG A 199 -4.20 -20.99 -11.97
C ARG A 199 -5.24 -20.20 -11.21
N ARG A 200 -4.92 -19.00 -10.73
CA ARG A 200 -5.94 -18.13 -10.11
C ARG A 200 -7.07 -17.83 -11.09
N SER A 201 -8.31 -17.91 -10.62
CA SER A 201 -9.48 -17.38 -11.35
C SER A 201 -9.55 -15.86 -11.30
N ALA A 202 -8.78 -15.25 -10.39
CA ALA A 202 -8.65 -13.82 -10.16
C ALA A 202 -7.16 -13.40 -10.14
N VAL A 203 -6.68 -12.60 -11.11
CA VAL A 203 -5.24 -12.20 -11.18
C VAL A 203 -4.83 -11.10 -10.20
N SER A 204 -5.68 -10.79 -9.23
CA SER A 204 -5.18 -10.09 -8.06
C SER A 204 -4.41 -11.10 -7.22
N ASP A 205 -3.14 -10.83 -6.89
CA ASP A 205 -2.46 -11.41 -5.72
C ASP A 205 -3.18 -10.91 -4.46
N LEU A 206 -4.48 -11.21 -4.32
CA LEU A 206 -5.15 -11.18 -3.03
C LEU A 206 -4.43 -12.25 -2.21
N SER A 207 -3.36 -11.84 -1.54
CA SER A 207 -3.28 -12.26 -0.16
C SER A 207 -4.64 -11.89 0.42
N ILE A 208 -5.30 -12.84 1.06
CA ILE A 208 -6.33 -12.44 2.02
C ILE A 208 -5.52 -11.70 3.07
N THR A 209 -5.31 -10.40 2.85
CA THR A 209 -5.17 -9.48 3.94
C THR A 209 -6.52 -9.57 4.59
N VAL A 210 -6.67 -10.54 5.50
CA VAL A 210 -7.57 -10.36 6.62
C VAL A 210 -7.11 -9.01 7.12
N PRO A 211 -7.89 -7.92 6.94
CA PRO A 211 -7.55 -6.70 7.61
C PRO A 211 -7.51 -7.16 9.04
N GLY A 212 -6.31 -7.23 9.63
CA GLY A 212 -6.23 -7.47 11.04
C GLY A 212 -7.05 -6.33 11.61
N GLU A 213 -8.26 -6.61 12.08
CA GLU A 213 -9.14 -5.65 12.74
C GLU A 213 -8.41 -4.94 13.90
N LYS A 214 -7.23 -5.45 14.28
CA LYS A 214 -6.31 -4.92 15.28
C LYS A 214 -5.41 -3.77 14.83
N GLU A 215 -5.14 -3.50 13.55
CA GLU A 215 -4.60 -2.19 13.13
C GLU A 215 -5.76 -1.22 12.87
N ALA A 216 -6.65 -1.10 13.85
CA ALA A 216 -7.69 -0.11 13.80
C ALA A 216 -7.06 1.29 13.70
N ARG A 217 -7.06 1.86 12.49
CA ARG A 217 -6.87 3.26 12.10
C ARG A 217 -6.40 4.13 13.28
N LEU A 218 -5.09 4.11 13.53
CA LEU A 218 -4.45 4.83 14.63
C LEU A 218 -4.64 6.36 14.53
N ALA A 219 -4.99 6.86 13.34
CA ALA A 219 -5.51 8.20 13.12
C ALA A 219 -6.64 8.13 12.07
N PRO A 220 -7.82 8.76 12.29
CA PRO A 220 -8.94 8.74 11.34
C PRO A 220 -8.70 9.50 10.03
N THR A 221 -7.79 10.48 10.03
CA THR A 221 -7.40 11.24 8.82
C THR A 221 -6.48 10.46 7.91
N LYS A 222 -5.84 9.40 8.43
CA LYS A 222 -4.85 8.59 7.74
C LYS A 222 -5.48 7.85 6.56
N GLU A 223 -4.89 8.04 5.38
CA GLU A 223 -5.13 7.21 4.21
C GLU A 223 -3.99 6.22 4.05
N THR A 224 -4.30 4.93 4.05
CA THR A 224 -3.32 3.88 3.78
C THR A 224 -3.47 3.41 2.34
N ILE A 225 -2.34 3.36 1.65
CA ILE A 225 -2.20 2.70 0.35
C ILE A 225 -1.29 1.49 0.56
N SER A 226 -1.83 0.29 0.39
CA SER A 226 -1.04 -0.94 0.53
C SER A 226 -0.22 -1.24 -0.72
N HIS A 227 0.78 -2.11 -0.60
CA HIS A 227 1.58 -2.53 -1.75
C HIS A 227 0.75 -3.08 -2.91
N GLU A 228 -0.28 -3.87 -2.62
CA GLU A 228 -1.18 -4.42 -3.65
C GLU A 228 -1.88 -3.30 -4.42
N GLU A 229 -2.20 -2.20 -3.75
CA GLU A 229 -2.80 -1.03 -4.38
C GLU A 229 -1.75 -0.28 -5.20
N LEU A 230 -0.54 -0.07 -4.67
CA LEU A 230 0.55 0.61 -5.39
C LEU A 230 0.87 -0.03 -6.73
N ARG A 231 0.87 -1.38 -6.81
CA ARG A 231 1.09 -2.15 -8.05
C ARG A 231 0.06 -1.93 -9.13
N ASN A 232 -1.13 -1.50 -8.73
CA ASN A 232 -2.33 -1.58 -9.52
C ASN A 232 -2.89 -0.18 -9.80
N VAL A 233 -2.30 0.90 -9.25
CA VAL A 233 -2.86 2.25 -9.43
C VAL A 233 -2.55 2.80 -10.82
N PRO A 234 -3.59 3.16 -11.59
CA PRO A 234 -3.46 3.74 -12.91
C PRO A 234 -2.62 5.01 -13.01
N GLY A 235 -1.85 5.15 -14.10
CA GLY A 235 -1.17 6.40 -14.45
C GLY A 235 -0.07 6.82 -13.46
N SER A 236 0.35 5.87 -12.61
CA SER A 236 1.50 6.01 -11.72
C SER A 236 2.79 5.55 -12.40
N SER A 237 2.73 4.80 -13.51
CA SER A 237 3.91 4.20 -14.17
C SER A 237 4.79 3.39 -13.20
N GLY A 238 4.15 2.72 -12.23
CA GLY A 238 4.83 1.99 -11.16
C GLY A 238 5.54 2.90 -10.13
N ASP A 239 5.06 4.12 -9.92
CA ASP A 239 5.62 5.07 -8.96
C ASP A 239 4.74 5.17 -7.69
N PRO A 240 5.24 4.71 -6.53
CA PRO A 240 4.43 4.65 -5.33
C PRO A 240 4.04 6.02 -4.75
N LEU A 241 4.84 7.08 -4.91
CA LEU A 241 4.49 8.41 -4.38
C LEU A 241 3.53 9.17 -5.30
N ARG A 242 3.60 8.93 -6.63
CA ARG A 242 2.62 9.48 -7.57
C ARG A 242 1.21 8.97 -7.32
N VAL A 243 1.06 7.81 -6.68
CA VAL A 243 -0.24 7.31 -6.22
C VAL A 243 -0.84 8.26 -5.18
N ILE A 244 -0.03 8.69 -4.22
CA ILE A 244 -0.46 9.57 -3.11
C ILE A 244 -0.96 10.89 -3.66
N GLU A 245 -0.30 11.47 -4.67
CA GLU A 245 -0.70 12.74 -5.32
C GLU A 245 -2.15 12.79 -5.80
N ASN A 246 -2.80 11.63 -5.91
CA ASN A 246 -4.19 11.51 -6.34
C ASN A 246 -5.19 11.49 -5.17
N LEU A 247 -4.72 11.64 -3.94
CA LEU A 247 -5.55 11.75 -2.74
C LEU A 247 -6.04 13.20 -2.51
N PRO A 248 -7.13 13.39 -1.75
CA PRO A 248 -7.58 14.73 -1.38
C PRO A 248 -6.51 15.51 -0.61
N GLY A 249 -6.52 16.82 -0.74
CA GLY A 249 -5.60 17.71 -0.05
C GLY A 249 -4.22 17.84 -0.70
N LEU A 250 -3.91 17.10 -1.77
CA LEU A 250 -2.64 17.25 -2.50
C LEU A 250 -2.78 18.14 -3.73
N ALA A 251 -2.06 19.27 -3.72
CA ALA A 251 -2.01 20.19 -4.84
C ALA A 251 -1.25 19.58 -6.01
N ARG A 252 -1.62 20.01 -7.22
CA ARG A 252 -0.91 19.65 -8.44
C ARG A 252 0.37 20.47 -8.54
N ILE A 253 1.48 19.77 -8.70
CA ILE A 253 2.80 20.38 -8.80
C ILE A 253 3.19 20.49 -10.28
N PRO A 254 3.83 21.59 -10.69
CA PRO A 254 4.42 21.69 -12.02
C PRO A 254 5.40 20.56 -12.31
N TYR A 255 5.54 20.17 -13.58
CA TYR A 255 6.46 19.09 -13.96
C TYR A 255 7.94 19.38 -13.62
N THR A 256 8.32 20.64 -13.41
CA THR A 256 9.68 20.98 -12.98
C THR A 256 9.89 20.83 -11.47
N GLY A 257 8.84 20.59 -10.68
CA GLY A 257 8.89 20.50 -9.22
C GLY A 257 8.82 19.06 -8.70
N GLY A 258 9.79 18.62 -7.91
CA GLY A 258 9.84 17.26 -7.30
C GLY A 258 9.49 17.26 -5.81
N GLN A 259 8.32 17.76 -5.44
CA GLN A 259 7.94 18.03 -4.05
C GLN A 259 6.55 17.44 -3.72
N LEU A 260 6.10 17.49 -2.45
CA LEU A 260 4.71 17.17 -2.08
C LEU A 260 4.07 18.36 -1.39
N ILE A 261 2.97 18.86 -1.97
CA ILE A 261 2.27 20.06 -1.52
C ILE A 261 0.95 19.66 -0.88
N VAL A 262 0.92 19.70 0.45
CA VAL A 262 -0.29 19.39 1.23
C VAL A 262 -1.03 20.69 1.55
N ARG A 263 -2.31 20.76 1.15
CA ARG A 263 -3.25 21.83 1.49
C ARG A 263 -2.72 23.24 1.19
N GLY A 264 -1.94 23.36 0.10
CA GLY A 264 -1.35 24.61 -0.37
C GLY A 264 -0.24 25.18 0.51
N ALA A 265 0.34 24.39 1.43
CA ALA A 265 1.53 24.74 2.18
C ALA A 265 2.81 24.50 1.35
N PRO A 266 3.90 25.26 1.56
CA PRO A 266 5.20 24.98 0.96
C PRO A 266 5.66 23.55 1.21
N ALA A 267 6.39 22.96 0.26
CA ALA A 267 6.81 21.57 0.35
C ALA A 267 7.67 21.23 1.56
N VAL A 268 8.49 22.18 2.00
CA VAL A 268 9.37 22.03 3.18
C VAL A 268 8.59 21.83 4.48
N ASP A 269 7.29 22.16 4.49
CA ASP A 269 6.40 21.96 5.62
C ASP A 269 5.88 20.51 5.68
N THR A 270 5.97 19.73 4.60
CA THR A 270 5.49 18.34 4.52
C THR A 270 6.56 17.37 5.03
N GLY A 271 6.22 16.57 6.04
CA GLY A 271 7.13 15.53 6.55
C GLY A 271 7.04 14.27 5.71
N ALA A 272 8.18 13.72 5.26
CA ALA A 272 8.20 12.46 4.53
C ALA A 272 9.24 11.49 5.09
N TYR A 273 8.83 10.25 5.34
CA TYR A 273 9.60 9.28 6.11
C TYR A 273 9.57 7.89 5.49
N ILE A 274 10.65 7.13 5.62
CA ILE A 274 10.70 5.67 5.41
C ILE A 274 11.17 4.99 6.70
N ASP A 275 10.37 4.08 7.24
CA ASP A 275 10.61 3.41 8.53
C ASP A 275 10.92 4.40 9.70
N GLY A 276 10.37 5.62 9.61
CA GLY A 276 10.59 6.71 10.57
C GLY A 276 11.80 7.60 10.30
N GLN A 277 12.64 7.31 9.30
CA GLN A 277 13.76 8.16 8.89
C GLN A 277 13.33 9.12 7.77
N GLN A 278 13.69 10.40 7.88
CA GLN A 278 13.28 11.41 6.90
C GLN A 278 13.89 11.14 5.52
N ILE A 279 13.08 11.30 4.48
CA ILE A 279 13.51 11.20 3.08
C ILE A 279 13.89 12.62 2.61
N PRO A 280 15.14 12.87 2.16
CA PRO A 280 15.58 14.23 1.79
C PRO A 280 14.92 14.76 0.52
N ILE A 281 14.76 13.90 -0.47
CA ILE A 281 14.10 14.19 -1.75
C ILE A 281 13.11 13.08 -2.05
N LEU A 282 11.94 13.44 -2.58
CA LEU A 282 10.89 12.45 -2.86
C LEU A 282 10.90 11.98 -4.30
N TYR A 283 11.30 12.86 -5.21
CA TYR A 283 11.32 12.62 -6.65
C TYR A 283 12.68 12.93 -7.22
N HIS A 284 13.03 12.19 -8.26
CA HIS A 284 14.17 12.53 -9.11
C HIS A 284 13.95 13.90 -9.77
N LEU A 285 15.05 14.56 -10.16
CA LEU A 285 15.03 15.91 -10.76
C LEU A 285 14.00 16.03 -11.91
N LEU A 286 13.45 17.24 -12.08
CA LEU A 286 12.38 17.55 -13.05
C LEU A 286 11.13 16.68 -12.90
N ASN A 287 10.71 16.47 -11.64
CA ASN A 287 9.55 15.64 -11.26
C ASN A 287 9.56 14.26 -11.93
N GLY A 288 10.74 13.63 -11.96
CA GLY A 288 10.91 12.26 -12.41
C GLY A 288 10.15 11.27 -11.51
N PRO A 289 10.41 9.96 -11.65
CA PRO A 289 9.86 8.99 -10.73
C PRO A 289 10.28 9.27 -9.27
N SER A 290 9.52 8.80 -8.30
CA SER A 290 9.91 8.86 -6.90
C SER A 290 11.18 8.06 -6.67
N VAL A 291 11.97 8.46 -5.68
CA VAL A 291 13.23 7.78 -5.28
C VAL A 291 12.99 6.43 -4.57
N LEU A 292 11.74 5.99 -4.48
CA LEU A 292 11.33 4.75 -3.85
C LEU A 292 10.89 3.77 -4.92
N GLY A 293 11.52 2.59 -4.96
CA GLY A 293 11.06 1.48 -5.78
C GLY A 293 9.73 0.93 -5.28
N GLU A 294 8.75 0.81 -6.17
CA GLU A 294 7.42 0.22 -5.90
C GLU A 294 7.50 -1.12 -5.15
N GLU A 295 8.40 -2.01 -5.58
CA GLU A 295 8.62 -3.32 -4.97
C GLU A 295 9.23 -3.26 -3.56
N MET A 296 9.87 -2.15 -3.21
CA MET A 296 10.50 -1.96 -1.91
C MET A 296 9.57 -1.28 -0.89
N VAL A 297 8.33 -0.96 -1.28
CA VAL A 297 7.32 -0.31 -0.42
C VAL A 297 6.24 -1.32 -0.03
N GLU A 298 6.05 -1.52 1.28
CA GLU A 298 4.98 -2.37 1.85
C GLU A 298 3.64 -1.62 1.93
N LYS A 299 3.69 -0.39 2.46
CA LYS A 299 2.54 0.50 2.55
C LYS A 299 2.99 1.95 2.66
N ILE A 300 2.09 2.85 2.30
CA ILE A 300 2.24 4.28 2.52
C ILE A 300 1.05 4.74 3.35
N ASP A 301 1.35 5.35 4.48
CA ASP A 301 0.38 6.06 5.31
C ASP A 301 0.50 7.58 5.05
N PHE A 302 -0.56 8.19 4.53
CA PHE A 302 -0.66 9.63 4.31
C PHE A 302 -1.57 10.29 5.34
N TYR A 303 -1.06 11.33 5.98
CA TYR A 303 -1.76 12.18 6.94
C TYR A 303 -1.88 13.58 6.34
N PRO A 304 -3.01 13.96 5.73
CA PRO A 304 -3.20 15.30 5.15
C PRO A 304 -3.20 16.40 6.23
N GLY A 305 -3.54 16.02 7.45
CA GLY A 305 -3.42 16.81 8.66
C GLY A 305 -3.65 15.92 9.87
N GLY A 306 -3.21 16.39 11.03
CA GLY A 306 -3.19 15.54 12.20
C GLY A 306 -2.14 14.44 12.02
N ALA A 307 -0.89 14.69 12.35
CA ALA A 307 0.05 13.57 12.52
C ALA A 307 0.17 13.28 14.01
N GLY A 308 0.16 12.01 14.42
CA GLY A 308 0.40 11.64 15.83
C GLY A 308 1.77 12.11 16.32
N VAL A 309 1.98 12.16 17.63
CA VAL A 309 3.19 12.74 18.25
C VAL A 309 4.50 12.01 17.95
N TYR A 310 4.39 10.81 17.36
CA TYR A 310 5.50 10.07 16.77
C TYR A 310 6.23 10.86 15.67
N PHE A 311 5.51 11.71 14.93
CA PHE A 311 6.07 12.60 13.92
C PHE A 311 6.21 14.03 14.46
N GLY A 312 7.36 14.66 14.25
CA GLY A 312 7.60 16.06 14.59
C GLY A 312 8.19 16.81 13.41
N ARG A 313 8.49 18.10 13.59
CA ARG A 313 9.31 18.89 12.65
C ARG A 313 8.71 19.04 11.25
N SER A 314 7.38 19.11 11.17
CA SER A 314 6.62 19.34 9.94
C SER A 314 5.39 20.19 10.25
N LEU A 315 5.09 21.20 9.43
CA LEU A 315 3.97 22.11 9.62
C LEU A 315 2.71 21.76 8.81
N ALA A 316 2.85 20.87 7.82
CA ALA A 316 1.78 20.43 6.92
C ALA A 316 1.47 18.94 7.12
N GLY A 317 1.24 18.19 6.04
CA GLY A 317 0.94 16.76 6.12
C GLY A 317 2.18 15.89 6.35
N VAL A 318 1.95 14.60 6.59
CA VAL A 318 2.98 13.58 6.75
C VAL A 318 2.76 12.42 5.79
N VAL A 319 3.82 11.98 5.12
CA VAL A 319 3.87 10.73 4.35
C VAL A 319 4.81 9.77 5.08
N ALA A 320 4.31 8.62 5.49
CA ALA A 320 5.08 7.59 6.18
C ALA A 320 5.07 6.30 5.36
N VAL A 321 6.23 5.98 4.81
CA VAL A 321 6.48 4.79 4.00
C VAL A 321 7.00 3.68 4.92
N GLN A 322 6.46 2.49 4.77
CA GLN A 322 7.00 1.29 5.37
C GLN A 322 7.74 0.48 4.30
N SER A 323 8.99 0.11 4.56
CA SER A 323 9.75 -0.70 3.62
C SER A 323 9.30 -2.16 3.63
N ARG A 324 9.34 -2.80 2.46
CA ARG A 324 8.98 -4.20 2.26
C ARG A 324 10.02 -5.12 2.90
N ARG A 325 9.52 -6.14 3.59
CA ARG A 325 10.33 -7.20 4.21
C ARG A 325 10.64 -8.30 3.20
N GLY A 326 11.62 -9.15 3.55
CA GLY A 326 11.87 -10.39 2.84
C GLY A 326 10.68 -11.37 2.93
N THR A 327 10.94 -12.63 2.57
CA THR A 327 9.97 -13.71 2.85
C THR A 327 10.66 -14.86 3.53
N ASP A 328 9.88 -15.64 4.27
CA ASP A 328 10.37 -16.80 5.03
C ASP A 328 10.26 -18.11 4.20
N ASP A 329 9.76 -18.05 2.96
CA ASP A 329 9.46 -19.22 2.11
C ASP A 329 10.52 -19.46 1.02
N ARG A 330 10.57 -18.61 -0.01
CA ARG A 330 11.45 -18.76 -1.16
C ARG A 330 11.84 -17.41 -1.76
N TRP A 331 12.76 -17.46 -2.71
CA TRP A 331 13.13 -16.29 -3.49
C TRP A 331 12.02 -15.87 -4.43
N HIS A 332 11.77 -14.57 -4.44
CA HIS A 332 10.90 -13.86 -5.37
C HIS A 332 11.68 -12.70 -5.97
N GLY A 333 11.50 -12.43 -7.25
CA GLY A 333 12.20 -11.34 -7.89
C GLY A 333 11.44 -10.76 -9.07
N SER A 334 11.86 -9.58 -9.49
CA SER A 334 11.40 -8.98 -10.73
C SER A 334 12.48 -8.16 -11.42
N LEU A 335 12.48 -8.22 -12.75
CA LEU A 335 13.26 -7.34 -13.62
C LEU A 335 12.28 -6.57 -14.49
N ALA A 336 12.43 -5.24 -14.54
CA ALA A 336 11.63 -4.38 -15.39
C ALA A 336 12.51 -3.45 -16.20
N ALA A 337 12.09 -3.15 -17.42
CA ALA A 337 12.73 -2.17 -18.29
C ALA A 337 11.67 -1.46 -19.14
N ASP A 338 11.81 -0.15 -19.26
CA ASP A 338 11.06 0.69 -20.19
C ASP A 338 11.99 1.66 -20.93
N LEU A 339 11.42 2.59 -21.69
CA LEU A 339 12.20 3.57 -22.44
C LEU A 339 12.99 4.55 -21.56
N GLN A 340 12.72 4.62 -20.26
CA GLN A 340 13.32 5.61 -19.36
C GLN A 340 14.30 4.97 -18.37
N LYS A 341 14.00 3.76 -17.91
CA LYS A 341 14.71 3.13 -16.79
C LYS A 341 14.66 1.60 -16.82
N SER A 342 15.62 1.00 -16.13
CA SER A 342 15.59 -0.41 -15.72
C SER A 342 15.52 -0.50 -14.20
N ALA A 343 14.83 -1.53 -13.71
CA ALA A 343 14.63 -1.82 -12.31
C ALA A 343 14.84 -3.32 -12.03
N ALA A 344 15.49 -3.63 -10.91
CA ALA A 344 15.65 -4.98 -10.42
C ALA A 344 15.19 -5.05 -8.96
N PHE A 345 14.54 -6.16 -8.60
CA PHE A 345 14.08 -6.43 -7.25
C PHE A 345 14.25 -7.91 -6.93
N LEU A 346 14.61 -8.20 -5.68
CA LEU A 346 14.77 -9.55 -5.16
C LEU A 346 14.41 -9.57 -3.67
N ARG A 347 13.65 -10.57 -3.23
CA ARG A 347 13.41 -10.83 -1.81
C ARG A 347 13.39 -12.32 -1.52
N GLY A 348 13.74 -12.73 -0.31
CA GLY A 348 13.70 -14.13 0.08
C GLY A 348 14.41 -14.41 1.41
N PRO A 349 14.47 -15.70 1.79
CA PRO A 349 15.15 -16.13 3.01
C PRO A 349 16.68 -16.22 2.79
N ILE A 350 17.46 -15.76 3.77
CA ILE A 350 18.92 -15.99 3.86
C ILE A 350 19.23 -17.15 4.83
N GLY A 351 18.29 -17.49 5.71
CA GLY A 351 18.33 -18.63 6.62
C GLY A 351 16.98 -18.80 7.30
N ASP A 352 16.88 -19.71 8.27
CA ASP A 352 15.59 -20.04 8.91
C ASP A 352 14.95 -18.86 9.67
N ASP A 353 15.79 -17.95 10.20
CA ASP A 353 15.37 -16.79 10.99
C ASP A 353 15.74 -15.44 10.36
N ALA A 354 16.25 -15.44 9.11
CA ALA A 354 16.76 -14.25 8.44
C ALA A 354 16.22 -14.12 7.02
N GLN A 355 15.80 -12.90 6.67
CA GLN A 355 15.21 -12.59 5.36
C GLN A 355 15.74 -11.26 4.82
N ILE A 356 15.73 -11.12 3.50
CA ILE A 356 16.21 -9.91 2.80
C ILE A 356 15.26 -9.48 1.70
N ALA A 357 15.22 -8.18 1.43
CA ALA A 357 14.66 -7.55 0.25
C ALA A 357 15.64 -6.50 -0.30
N LEU A 358 15.87 -6.50 -1.61
CA LEU A 358 16.79 -5.64 -2.33
C LEU A 358 16.10 -5.09 -3.58
N GLY A 359 16.28 -3.81 -3.86
CA GLY A 359 15.80 -3.13 -5.05
C GLY A 359 16.83 -2.12 -5.55
N ALA A 360 16.95 -1.99 -6.87
CA ALA A 360 17.82 -1.00 -7.51
C ALA A 360 17.23 -0.54 -8.85
N ARG A 361 17.43 0.73 -9.19
CA ARG A 361 16.96 1.33 -10.44
C ARG A 361 18.01 2.23 -11.06
N ARG A 362 18.01 2.31 -12.39
CA ARG A 362 18.91 3.15 -13.18
C ARG A 362 18.17 3.74 -14.37
N SER A 363 18.24 5.06 -14.56
CA SER A 363 17.75 5.70 -15.78
C SER A 363 18.82 5.78 -16.88
N TYR A 364 18.37 5.75 -18.12
CA TYR A 364 19.19 5.85 -19.33
C TYR A 364 18.47 6.62 -20.43
N ILE A 365 17.71 7.64 -20.08
CA ILE A 365 16.87 8.35 -21.05
C ILE A 365 17.68 9.18 -22.08
N ASN A 366 18.94 9.53 -21.77
CA ASN A 366 19.78 10.41 -22.60
C ASN A 366 20.09 9.84 -24.01
N PRO A 367 20.59 8.60 -24.19
CA PRO A 367 20.89 8.06 -25.52
C PRO A 367 19.67 8.00 -26.45
N ILE A 368 18.47 7.80 -25.91
CA ILE A 368 17.23 7.74 -26.70
C ILE A 368 16.84 9.13 -27.22
N ILE A 369 17.10 10.19 -26.44
CA ILE A 369 16.83 11.57 -26.84
C ILE A 369 17.88 12.07 -27.83
N GLU A 370 19.16 11.78 -27.60
CA GLU A 370 20.25 12.10 -28.54
C GLU A 370 19.98 11.56 -29.96
N LEU A 371 19.30 10.42 -30.07
CA LEU A 371 18.87 9.82 -31.35
C LEU A 371 17.69 10.53 -32.01
N THR A 372 16.93 11.37 -31.28
CA THR A 372 15.64 11.95 -31.73
C THR A 372 15.60 13.49 -31.76
N THR A 373 16.57 14.19 -31.14
CA THR A 373 16.65 15.66 -31.15
C THR A 373 17.61 16.22 -32.21
N GLU A 374 17.29 17.39 -32.76
CA GLU A 374 18.16 18.10 -33.70
C GLU A 374 19.50 18.50 -33.04
N PRO A 375 20.64 18.49 -33.77
CA PRO A 375 22.00 18.73 -33.22
C PRO A 375 22.22 20.05 -32.47
N ASN A 376 21.30 21.02 -32.57
CA ASN A 376 21.44 22.37 -32.01
C ASN A 376 20.48 22.66 -30.85
N LYS A 377 19.76 21.66 -30.32
CA LYS A 377 18.89 21.77 -29.14
C LYS A 377 19.25 20.70 -28.11
N GLU A 378 20.34 20.93 -27.38
CA GLU A 378 20.76 20.05 -26.29
C GLU A 378 19.82 20.22 -25.08
N ILE A 379 18.73 19.44 -25.07
CA ILE A 379 17.92 19.22 -23.88
C ILE A 379 18.41 17.90 -23.26
N THR A 380 19.27 17.99 -22.25
CA THR A 380 19.69 16.82 -21.47
C THR A 380 18.66 16.54 -20.37
N LEU A 381 18.14 15.31 -20.29
CA LEU A 381 17.26 14.91 -19.19
C LEU A 381 18.09 14.41 -17.98
N PRO A 382 17.53 14.42 -16.76
CA PRO A 382 18.23 13.94 -15.59
C PRO A 382 18.54 12.46 -15.66
N VAL A 383 19.76 12.11 -15.28
CA VAL A 383 20.23 10.74 -15.14
C VAL A 383 20.34 10.42 -13.66
N TYR A 384 19.68 9.35 -13.23
CA TYR A 384 19.59 8.96 -11.83
C TYR A 384 19.86 7.48 -11.61
N TRP A 385 20.22 7.14 -10.38
CA TRP A 385 20.18 5.78 -9.87
C TRP A 385 19.77 5.79 -8.41
N ASP A 386 19.10 4.72 -7.97
CA ASP A 386 18.69 4.55 -6.60
C ASP A 386 18.73 3.08 -6.19
N TYR A 387 18.77 2.84 -4.89
CA TYR A 387 18.73 1.52 -4.30
C TYR A 387 18.01 1.54 -2.96
N GLN A 388 17.39 0.42 -2.62
CA GLN A 388 16.85 0.16 -1.30
C GLN A 388 17.17 -1.29 -0.91
N GLY A 389 17.51 -1.52 0.35
CA GLY A 389 17.81 -2.83 0.89
C GLY A 389 17.33 -2.95 2.32
N ARG A 390 16.75 -4.09 2.66
CA ARG A 390 16.28 -4.40 4.01
C ARG A 390 16.61 -5.84 4.35
N ALA A 391 17.30 -6.05 5.47
CA ALA A 391 17.49 -7.36 6.08
C ALA A 391 16.79 -7.39 7.44
N ASP A 392 16.06 -8.46 7.74
CA ASP A 392 15.45 -8.71 9.05
C ASP A 392 15.94 -10.05 9.60
N TRP A 393 16.32 -10.08 10.87
CA TRP A 393 16.78 -11.28 11.59
C TRP A 393 16.03 -11.42 12.91
N ARG A 394 15.60 -12.64 13.24
CA ARG A 394 14.94 -13.00 14.49
C ARG A 394 15.85 -13.90 15.34
N PRO A 395 16.83 -13.34 16.06
CA PRO A 395 17.73 -14.14 16.90
C PRO A 395 17.01 -14.93 17.99
N THR A 396 15.85 -14.44 18.43
CA THR A 396 14.99 -15.12 19.40
C THR A 396 13.52 -14.92 19.01
N ARG A 397 12.60 -15.65 19.66
CA ARG A 397 11.15 -15.43 19.48
C ARG A 397 10.66 -14.05 19.99
N ARG A 398 11.48 -13.31 20.72
CA ARG A 398 11.15 -12.01 21.33
C ARG A 398 11.89 -10.84 20.71
N ASP A 399 12.96 -11.08 19.96
CA ASP A 399 13.85 -10.06 19.42
C ASP A 399 13.78 -10.07 17.88
N ARG A 400 13.67 -8.89 17.30
CA ARG A 400 13.79 -8.66 15.87
C ARG A 400 14.81 -7.57 15.62
N LEU A 401 15.81 -7.87 14.81
CA LEU A 401 16.81 -6.93 14.34
C LEU A 401 16.55 -6.63 12.87
N SER A 402 16.67 -5.38 12.46
CA SER A 402 16.60 -5.01 11.04
C SER A 402 17.66 -3.99 10.65
N LEU A 403 18.16 -4.12 9.43
CA LEU A 403 19.04 -3.17 8.77
C LEU A 403 18.35 -2.70 7.50
N THR A 404 18.08 -1.40 7.40
CA THR A 404 17.56 -0.75 6.18
C THR A 404 18.62 0.18 5.61
N LEU A 405 18.92 0.04 4.32
CA LEU A 405 19.80 0.91 3.55
C LEU A 405 19.01 1.48 2.37
N TYR A 406 19.12 2.78 2.09
CA TYR A 406 18.53 3.35 0.88
C TYR A 406 19.26 4.61 0.44
N GLY A 407 19.24 4.89 -0.85
CA GLY A 407 19.85 6.10 -1.38
C GLY A 407 19.53 6.35 -2.85
N SER A 408 19.83 7.56 -3.28
CA SER A 408 19.61 8.08 -4.63
C SER A 408 20.74 9.02 -5.01
N ASP A 409 21.06 9.11 -6.30
CA ASP A 409 21.91 10.17 -6.85
C ASP A 409 21.41 10.53 -8.25
N ASP A 410 21.24 11.82 -8.44
CA ASP A 410 20.65 12.46 -9.60
C ASP A 410 21.63 13.48 -10.14
N SER A 411 21.77 13.52 -11.45
CA SER A 411 22.59 14.52 -12.14
C SER A 411 21.86 15.08 -13.35
N PHE A 412 22.00 16.38 -13.53
CA PHE A 412 21.46 17.15 -14.64
C PHE A 412 22.51 18.18 -15.04
N ALA A 413 22.76 18.28 -16.34
CA ALA A 413 23.58 19.32 -16.92
C ALA A 413 22.91 19.78 -18.20
N GLN A 414 22.58 21.06 -18.32
CA GLN A 414 22.09 21.65 -19.55
C GLN A 414 23.12 22.67 -20.03
N VAL A 415 23.52 22.52 -21.29
CA VAL A 415 24.44 23.42 -21.98
C VAL A 415 23.72 23.83 -23.27
N GLY A 416 23.24 25.08 -23.37
CA GLY A 416 22.51 25.47 -24.58
C GLY A 416 21.97 26.90 -24.57
N GLY A 417 21.74 27.46 -25.76
CA GLY A 417 21.24 28.83 -25.93
C GLY A 417 19.74 28.91 -26.13
N GLY A 418 19.05 29.64 -25.25
CA GLY A 418 17.71 30.18 -25.55
C GLY A 418 17.76 31.22 -26.67
N ARG A 419 16.61 31.54 -27.28
CA ARG A 419 16.49 32.48 -28.42
C ARG A 419 17.36 33.73 -28.20
N GLY A 420 18.34 33.95 -29.11
CA GLY A 420 19.28 35.09 -29.06
C GLY A 420 20.76 34.74 -28.87
N SER A 421 21.16 33.46 -28.91
CA SER A 421 22.58 33.02 -28.81
C SER A 421 23.30 33.47 -27.54
N VAL A 422 22.69 33.25 -26.37
CA VAL A 422 23.37 33.37 -25.08
C VAL A 422 23.55 31.97 -24.50
N PRO A 423 24.78 31.45 -24.31
CA PRO A 423 25.00 30.16 -23.66
C PRO A 423 24.49 30.23 -22.22
N LEU A 424 23.50 29.39 -21.87
CA LEU A 424 23.10 29.15 -20.50
C LEU A 424 23.65 27.78 -20.09
N GLU A 425 24.44 27.76 -19.03
CA GLU A 425 24.91 26.51 -18.42
C GLU A 425 24.23 26.34 -17.06
N LEU A 426 23.60 25.19 -16.88
CA LEU A 426 22.95 24.78 -15.65
C LEU A 426 23.45 23.41 -15.25
N GLY A 427 24.03 23.30 -14.05
CA GLY A 427 24.43 22.04 -13.46
C GLY A 427 23.69 21.81 -12.15
N LYS A 428 23.12 20.61 -11.96
CA LYS A 428 22.57 20.18 -10.67
C LYS A 428 22.95 18.73 -10.42
N ARG A 429 23.48 18.45 -9.24
CA ARG A 429 23.62 17.09 -8.72
C ARG A 429 23.02 17.04 -7.33
N ILE A 430 22.15 16.09 -7.07
CA ILE A 430 21.58 15.87 -5.75
C ILE A 430 21.63 14.39 -5.42
N GLY A 431 22.03 14.04 -4.21
CA GLY A 431 22.12 12.65 -3.80
C GLY A 431 22.05 12.49 -2.31
N PHE A 432 21.63 11.32 -1.86
CA PHE A 432 21.59 10.98 -0.46
C PHE A 432 21.76 9.47 -0.23
N HIS A 433 22.32 9.12 0.92
CA HIS A 433 22.42 7.74 1.39
C HIS A 433 22.03 7.67 2.86
N ARG A 434 21.36 6.59 3.25
CA ARG A 434 20.76 6.41 4.57
C ARG A 434 20.98 4.99 5.04
N ALA A 435 21.31 4.83 6.31
CA ALA A 435 21.38 3.55 6.97
C ALA A 435 20.67 3.62 8.32
N ARG A 436 19.86 2.60 8.61
CA ARG A 436 19.10 2.47 9.84
C ARG A 436 19.25 1.05 10.36
N PHE A 437 19.70 0.93 11.60
CA PHE A 437 19.60 -0.32 12.35
C PHE A 437 18.41 -0.19 13.30
N ALA A 438 17.65 -1.26 13.50
CA ALA A 438 16.59 -1.28 14.51
C ALA A 438 16.56 -2.60 15.27
N TRP A 439 16.30 -2.48 16.56
CA TRP A 439 16.02 -3.60 17.46
C TRP A 439 14.64 -3.41 18.06
N GLU A 440 13.76 -4.34 17.78
CA GLU A 440 12.44 -4.46 18.42
C GLU A 440 12.47 -5.65 19.37
N ARG A 441 12.01 -5.44 20.60
CA ARG A 441 11.89 -6.51 21.61
C ARG A 441 10.51 -6.54 22.23
N ARG A 442 9.88 -7.72 22.20
CA ARG A 442 8.66 -8.03 22.94
C ARG A 442 9.04 -8.54 24.32
N VAL A 443 8.89 -7.70 25.34
CA VAL A 443 9.18 -8.03 26.73
C VAL A 443 8.08 -8.93 27.31
N SER A 444 6.83 -8.59 27.01
CA SER A 444 5.64 -9.39 27.32
C SER A 444 4.55 -9.16 26.25
N ASP A 445 3.37 -9.74 26.42
CA ASP A 445 2.22 -9.46 25.54
C ASP A 445 1.72 -8.01 25.68
N ALA A 446 1.97 -7.40 26.83
CA ALA A 446 1.58 -6.05 27.16
C ALA A 446 2.68 -5.01 26.89
N LEU A 447 3.95 -5.41 26.78
CA LEU A 447 5.08 -4.48 26.71
C LEU A 447 6.05 -4.84 25.59
N SER A 448 6.33 -3.87 24.73
CA SER A 448 7.38 -3.94 23.72
C SER A 448 8.17 -2.64 23.64
N PHE A 449 9.43 -2.71 23.25
CA PHE A 449 10.22 -1.51 22.93
C PHE A 449 10.91 -1.65 21.58
N ASN A 450 11.30 -0.51 21.02
CA ASN A 450 12.15 -0.42 19.85
C ASN A 450 13.24 0.64 20.04
N ILE A 451 14.42 0.39 19.46
CA ILE A 451 15.53 1.33 19.39
C ILE A 451 16.07 1.29 17.96
N ALA A 452 16.19 2.45 17.32
CA ALA A 452 16.56 2.57 15.93
C ALA A 452 17.55 3.74 15.70
N PRO A 453 18.88 3.50 15.87
CA PRO A 453 19.88 4.46 15.44
C PRO A 453 19.93 4.56 13.91
N MET A 454 20.23 5.76 13.43
CA MET A 454 20.23 6.09 12.01
C MET A 454 21.39 7.03 11.66
N ILE A 455 21.94 6.86 10.47
CA ILE A 455 22.95 7.74 9.88
C ILE A 455 22.57 8.10 8.44
N GLY A 456 23.06 9.23 7.96
CA GLY A 456 22.81 9.68 6.60
C GLY A 456 23.87 10.63 6.07
N PHE A 457 23.97 10.69 4.74
CA PHE A 457 24.81 11.62 4.01
C PHE A 457 24.00 12.22 2.86
N ASP A 458 24.02 13.53 2.71
CA ASP A 458 23.40 14.27 1.61
C ASP A 458 24.44 15.08 0.85
N LEU A 459 24.24 15.21 -0.47
CA LEU A 459 25.01 16.04 -1.37
C LEU A 459 24.05 16.87 -2.21
N SER A 460 24.26 18.19 -2.29
CA SER A 460 23.56 19.07 -3.22
C SER A 460 24.58 20.01 -3.87
N ASN A 461 24.82 19.83 -5.15
CA ASN A 461 25.66 20.72 -5.94
C ASN A 461 24.80 21.42 -6.98
N SER A 462 24.95 22.73 -7.11
CA SER A 462 24.37 23.51 -8.20
C SER A 462 25.41 24.46 -8.78
N SER A 463 25.30 24.70 -10.09
CA SER A 463 26.07 25.72 -10.79
C SER A 463 25.22 26.37 -11.87
N SER A 464 25.38 27.66 -12.07
CA SER A 464 24.75 28.41 -13.15
C SER A 464 25.75 29.37 -13.77
N SER A 465 25.74 29.51 -15.09
CA SER A 465 26.52 30.53 -15.81
C SER A 465 25.73 31.01 -17.05
N GLY A 466 25.86 32.28 -17.43
CA GLY A 466 25.16 32.85 -18.58
C GLY A 466 25.42 34.34 -18.78
N ILE A 467 24.70 34.98 -19.71
CA ILE A 467 24.75 36.43 -19.98
C ILE A 467 23.39 37.09 -19.62
N GLY A 468 22.71 36.58 -18.59
CA GLY A 468 21.37 37.03 -18.15
C GLY A 468 21.37 37.96 -16.94
N ALA A 469 20.20 38.39 -16.46
CA ALA A 469 20.05 39.07 -15.18
C ALA A 469 19.98 38.08 -13.99
N GLY A 470 20.27 38.52 -12.77
CA GLY A 470 20.15 37.71 -11.55
C GLY A 470 21.19 36.58 -11.43
N ALA A 471 20.74 35.36 -11.11
CA ALA A 471 21.60 34.17 -10.88
C ALA A 471 22.40 33.70 -12.12
N PHE A 472 22.15 34.31 -13.29
CA PHE A 472 22.79 34.02 -14.57
C PHE A 472 23.70 35.14 -15.07
N SER A 473 23.87 36.22 -14.30
CA SER A 473 24.73 37.35 -14.68
C SER A 473 26.21 37.07 -14.55
N ARG A 474 26.58 36.07 -13.75
CA ARG A 474 27.93 35.53 -13.62
C ARG A 474 27.90 34.05 -13.24
N PRO A 475 29.02 33.33 -13.35
CA PRO A 475 29.14 31.99 -12.80
C PRO A 475 28.86 31.98 -11.29
N GLN A 476 27.90 31.17 -10.86
CA GLN A 476 27.58 30.91 -9.46
C GLN A 476 27.70 29.41 -9.17
N SER A 477 28.05 29.07 -7.94
CA SER A 477 28.09 27.68 -7.49
C SER A 477 27.68 27.54 -6.03
N GLN A 478 27.04 26.41 -5.72
CA GLN A 478 26.65 26.02 -4.38
C GLN A 478 26.94 24.55 -4.19
N ARG A 479 27.60 24.21 -3.10
CA ARG A 479 27.92 22.83 -2.71
C ARG A 479 27.58 22.63 -1.24
N ASP A 480 26.58 21.81 -0.98
CA ASP A 480 26.13 21.47 0.36
C ASP A 480 26.36 19.98 0.62
N ARG A 481 26.86 19.67 1.81
CA ARG A 481 27.03 18.31 2.32
C ARG A 481 26.45 18.23 3.72
N THR A 482 25.49 17.34 3.93
CA THR A 482 24.91 17.12 5.26
C THR A 482 25.28 15.73 5.75
N PHE A 483 25.89 15.65 6.92
CA PHE A 483 26.02 14.39 7.66
C PHE A 483 24.97 14.36 8.77
N SER A 484 24.09 13.39 8.72
CA SER A 484 22.98 13.22 9.67
C SER A 484 23.25 12.04 10.58
N THR A 485 23.00 12.22 11.87
CA THR A 485 22.91 11.13 12.85
C THR A 485 21.59 11.27 13.58
N GLY A 486 21.00 10.15 13.97
CA GLY A 486 19.76 10.18 14.71
C GLY A 486 19.50 8.91 15.47
N LEU A 487 18.51 8.98 16.36
CA LEU A 487 18.07 7.86 17.16
C LEU A 487 16.57 8.01 17.35
N ARG A 488 15.81 6.99 16.99
CA ARG A 488 14.42 6.89 17.39
C ARG A 488 14.23 5.70 18.32
N SER A 489 13.58 5.93 19.45
CA SER A 489 13.20 4.86 20.38
C SER A 489 11.73 4.98 20.75
N GLY A 490 11.16 3.87 21.18
CA GLY A 490 9.76 3.81 21.56
C GLY A 490 9.49 2.66 22.51
N ILE A 491 8.49 2.83 23.34
CA ILE A 491 7.89 1.83 24.22
C ILE A 491 6.40 1.83 23.93
N ILE A 492 5.83 0.64 23.79
CA ILE A 492 4.39 0.43 23.71
C ILE A 492 3.99 -0.43 24.91
N ALA A 493 3.11 0.10 25.75
CA ALA A 493 2.56 -0.57 26.91
C ALA A 493 1.03 -0.66 26.78
N ARG A 494 0.45 -1.84 26.99
CA ARG A 494 -0.98 -2.10 26.89
C ARG A 494 -1.54 -2.54 28.23
N GLN A 495 -2.71 -2.01 28.58
CA GLN A 495 -3.47 -2.46 29.76
C GLN A 495 -4.88 -2.89 29.32
N GLY A 496 -5.08 -4.21 29.25
CA GLY A 496 -6.26 -4.80 28.63
C GLY A 496 -6.41 -4.38 27.17
N ASP A 497 -7.65 -4.39 26.66
CA ASP A 497 -7.95 -4.02 25.27
C ASP A 497 -8.29 -2.52 25.09
N ASN A 498 -8.38 -1.78 26.20
CA ASN A 498 -8.97 -0.44 26.25
C ASN A 498 -7.94 0.69 26.39
N LEU A 499 -6.69 0.38 26.72
CA LEU A 499 -5.65 1.40 26.96
C LEU A 499 -4.32 0.97 26.35
N GLU A 500 -3.77 1.81 25.48
CA GLU A 500 -2.42 1.69 24.94
C GLU A 500 -1.65 3.00 25.17
N LEU A 501 -0.51 2.91 25.85
CA LEU A 501 0.45 3.98 26.02
C LEU A 501 1.60 3.77 25.03
N ARG A 502 1.99 4.84 24.35
CA ARG A 502 3.19 4.92 23.52
C ARG A 502 4.04 6.05 24.04
N ALA A 503 5.32 5.82 24.24
CA ALA A 503 6.25 6.89 24.60
C ALA A 503 7.60 6.66 23.94
N GLY A 504 8.37 7.71 23.69
CA GLY A 504 9.65 7.54 23.03
C GLY A 504 10.47 8.81 22.88
N LEU A 505 11.64 8.65 22.27
CA LEU A 505 12.61 9.70 21.99
C LEU A 505 12.90 9.74 20.49
N ASP A 506 13.14 10.93 19.95
CA ASP A 506 13.43 11.20 18.55
C ASP A 506 14.55 12.24 18.46
N LEU A 507 15.79 11.78 18.36
CA LEU A 507 16.98 12.62 18.23
C LEU A 507 17.38 12.73 16.75
N LEU A 508 17.71 13.93 16.29
CA LEU A 508 18.37 14.18 15.01
C LEU A 508 19.48 15.22 15.20
N MET A 509 20.63 14.99 14.58
CA MET A 509 21.71 15.95 14.47
C MET A 509 22.21 15.99 13.02
N ASN A 510 22.19 17.17 12.42
CA ASN A 510 22.64 17.45 11.07
C ASN A 510 23.86 18.37 11.13
N ARG A 511 25.00 17.89 10.61
CA ARG A 511 26.19 18.71 10.36
C ARG A 511 26.22 19.10 8.89
N VAL A 512 25.85 20.34 8.60
CA VAL A 512 25.77 20.90 7.25
C VAL A 512 27.08 21.64 6.96
N SER A 513 27.83 21.17 5.97
CA SER A 513 29.01 21.87 5.44
C SER A 513 28.64 22.45 4.08
N TYR A 514 28.89 23.73 3.88
CA TYR A 514 28.52 24.44 2.65
C TYR A 514 29.68 25.24 2.09
N ASP A 515 29.67 25.44 0.78
CA ASP A 515 30.57 26.27 0.00
C ASP A 515 29.75 26.95 -1.12
N LEU A 516 29.57 28.25 -1.02
CA LEU A 516 28.70 29.09 -1.83
C LEU A 516 29.54 30.19 -2.47
N ASP A 517 29.45 30.31 -3.79
CA ASP A 517 29.87 31.49 -4.56
C ASP A 517 28.63 32.01 -5.30
N ILE A 518 27.96 33.01 -4.71
CA ILE A 518 26.66 33.49 -5.15
C ILE A 518 26.61 35.02 -5.18
N LEU A 519 25.73 35.58 -6.01
CA LEU A 519 25.26 36.96 -5.84
C LEU A 519 24.04 36.94 -4.94
N TYR A 520 24.04 37.79 -3.94
CA TYR A 520 22.86 38.06 -3.12
C TYR A 520 22.54 39.55 -3.21
N GLU A 521 21.25 39.87 -3.26
CA GLU A 521 20.80 41.26 -3.33
C GLU A 521 20.63 41.82 -1.92
N GLN A 522 21.38 42.87 -1.60
CA GLN A 522 21.14 43.69 -0.42
C GLN A 522 20.38 44.96 -0.81
N GLN A 523 19.22 45.21 -0.19
CA GLN A 523 18.55 46.50 -0.34
C GLN A 523 19.12 47.50 0.67
N LEU A 524 19.86 48.53 0.21
CA LEU A 524 20.34 49.61 1.06
C LEU A 524 19.46 50.86 0.85
N ARG A 525 18.76 51.30 1.91
CA ARG A 525 17.74 52.37 1.85
C ARG A 525 18.28 53.78 1.57
N SER A 526 19.59 54.00 1.51
CA SER A 526 20.17 55.31 1.16
C SER A 526 20.41 55.50 -0.35
N VAL A 527 20.30 54.45 -1.17
CA VAL A 527 20.57 54.51 -2.62
C VAL A 527 19.36 54.06 -3.45
N GLY A 528 18.26 53.60 -2.84
CA GLY A 528 17.05 53.21 -3.57
C GLY A 528 17.16 51.93 -4.41
N ALA A 529 18.35 51.34 -4.50
CA ALA A 529 18.66 50.20 -5.35
C ALA A 529 19.08 48.96 -4.54
N PRO A 530 18.68 47.74 -4.96
CA PRO A 530 19.33 46.53 -4.52
C PRO A 530 20.77 46.49 -5.08
N ASN A 531 21.76 46.51 -4.20
CA ASN A 531 23.14 46.21 -4.57
C ASN A 531 23.29 44.69 -4.58
N ALA A 532 23.62 44.13 -5.74
CA ALA A 532 24.06 42.74 -5.82
C ALA A 532 25.48 42.66 -5.26
N GLU A 533 25.65 42.01 -4.12
CA GLU A 533 26.96 41.76 -3.53
C GLU A 533 27.41 40.32 -3.82
N GLU A 534 28.71 40.17 -4.03
CA GLU A 534 29.33 38.85 -4.14
C GLU A 534 29.57 38.29 -2.75
N ALA A 535 29.01 37.11 -2.49
CA ALA A 535 29.29 36.36 -1.28
C ALA A 535 30.02 35.06 -1.63
N ARG A 536 31.22 34.91 -1.08
CA ARG A 536 31.91 33.62 -0.98
C ARG A 536 31.81 33.14 0.46
N LEU A 537 30.91 32.19 0.69
CA LEU A 537 30.61 31.68 2.01
C LEU A 537 30.99 30.22 2.08
N ASN A 538 31.83 29.87 3.03
CA ASN A 538 32.02 28.48 3.40
C ASN A 538 31.90 28.34 4.91
N GLY A 539 31.45 27.19 5.36
CA GLY A 539 31.26 26.98 6.78
C GLY A 539 30.67 25.64 7.13
N VAL A 540 30.51 25.45 8.43
CA VAL A 540 29.86 24.28 9.01
C VAL A 540 28.83 24.77 10.03
N LYS A 541 27.59 24.29 9.89
CA LYS A 541 26.52 24.50 10.86
C LYS A 541 26.08 23.18 11.43
N VAL A 542 25.73 23.18 12.71
CA VAL A 542 25.14 22.03 13.39
C VAL A 542 23.73 22.40 13.81
N PHE A 543 22.78 21.57 13.38
CA PHE A 543 21.40 21.59 13.82
C PHE A 543 21.16 20.32 14.61
N SER A 544 20.57 20.42 15.79
CA SER A 544 20.12 19.24 16.52
C SER A 544 18.71 19.41 17.04
N SER A 545 18.00 18.30 17.19
CA SER A 545 16.68 18.27 17.81
C SER A 545 16.52 17.04 18.67
N LEU A 546 15.85 17.19 19.81
CA LEU A 546 15.44 16.14 20.71
C LEU A 546 13.92 16.24 20.90
N GLY A 547 13.20 15.26 20.38
CA GLY A 547 11.77 15.11 20.58
C GLY A 547 11.45 14.02 21.57
N GLU A 548 10.85 14.39 22.70
CA GLU A 548 10.29 13.45 23.67
C GLU A 548 8.79 13.41 23.49
N TYR A 549 8.19 12.23 23.39
CA TYR A 549 6.75 12.12 23.16
C TYR A 549 6.10 11.04 24.01
N ALA A 550 4.84 11.28 24.37
CA ALA A 550 3.95 10.31 24.98
C ALA A 550 2.55 10.45 24.37
N GLU A 551 1.90 9.33 24.09
CA GLU A 551 0.58 9.22 23.50
C GLU A 551 -0.21 8.13 24.22
N VAL A 552 -1.45 8.45 24.58
CA VAL A 552 -2.38 7.52 25.20
C VAL A 552 -3.56 7.34 24.27
N GLU A 553 -3.79 6.10 23.84
CA GLU A 553 -5.01 5.69 23.17
C GLU A 553 -5.95 5.04 24.19
N TRP A 554 -7.14 5.61 24.34
CA TRP A 554 -8.20 5.13 25.21
C TRP A 554 -9.42 4.74 24.39
N ARG A 555 -9.93 3.52 24.63
CA ARG A 555 -11.11 2.96 23.97
C ARG A 555 -12.20 2.71 25.01
N ARG A 556 -13.39 3.26 24.78
CA ARG A 556 -14.56 3.07 25.65
C ARG A 556 -15.83 2.96 24.80
N GLY A 557 -16.32 1.73 24.65
CA GLY A 557 -17.49 1.46 23.80
C GLY A 557 -17.23 1.91 22.36
N ARG A 558 -18.05 2.85 21.86
CA ARG A 558 -17.96 3.41 20.50
C ARG A 558 -16.95 4.55 20.35
N LEU A 559 -16.40 5.04 21.47
CA LEU A 559 -15.45 6.14 21.47
C LEU A 559 -14.01 5.62 21.50
N ARG A 560 -13.18 6.20 20.64
CA ARG A 560 -11.73 6.13 20.71
C ARG A 560 -11.17 7.54 20.81
N LEU A 561 -10.31 7.75 21.80
CA LEU A 561 -9.64 9.00 22.06
C LEU A 561 -8.13 8.76 22.07
N THR A 562 -7.37 9.50 21.29
CA THR A 562 -5.90 9.47 21.34
C THR A 562 -5.39 10.85 21.70
N SER A 563 -4.79 10.98 22.88
CA SER A 563 -4.17 12.22 23.34
C SER A 563 -2.67 12.06 23.41
N GLY A 564 -1.93 12.96 22.78
CA GLY A 564 -0.47 12.95 22.78
C GLY A 564 0.11 14.30 23.14
N LEU A 565 1.33 14.25 23.67
CA LEU A 565 2.17 15.39 23.94
C LEU A 565 3.56 15.12 23.39
N ARG A 566 4.14 16.12 22.72
CA ARG A 566 5.55 16.10 22.32
C ARG A 566 6.26 17.34 22.83
N LEU A 567 7.36 17.16 23.54
CA LEU A 567 8.32 18.21 23.85
C LEU A 567 9.42 18.14 22.78
N GLU A 568 9.65 19.23 22.07
CA GLU A 568 10.71 19.30 21.06
C GLU A 568 11.71 20.39 21.45
N GLU A 569 12.95 19.99 21.68
CA GLU A 569 14.08 20.88 21.85
C GLU A 569 14.82 20.99 20.52
N MET A 570 15.04 22.21 20.04
CA MET A 570 15.73 22.48 18.79
C MET A 570 16.93 23.40 19.06
N HIS A 571 18.09 23.04 18.51
CA HIS A 571 19.33 23.78 18.71
C HIS A 571 19.97 24.12 17.38
N TRP A 572 20.34 25.39 17.22
CA TRP A 572 21.14 25.87 16.08
C TRP A 572 21.85 27.16 16.48
N LEU A 573 23.05 27.39 15.92
CA LEU A 573 23.83 28.62 16.12
C LEU A 573 24.00 29.04 17.60
N GLY A 574 24.09 28.07 18.51
CA GLY A 574 24.21 28.32 19.95
C GLY A 574 22.90 28.67 20.67
N HIS A 575 21.78 28.80 19.94
CA HIS A 575 20.45 28.98 20.52
C HIS A 575 19.77 27.63 20.79
N THR A 576 18.94 27.61 21.83
CA THR A 576 18.10 26.46 22.21
C THR A 576 16.66 26.92 22.33
N TYR A 577 15.74 26.22 21.68
CA TYR A 577 14.31 26.50 21.69
C TYR A 577 13.55 25.24 22.11
N ALA A 578 12.76 25.32 23.18
CA ALA A 578 11.90 24.24 23.63
C ALA A 578 10.44 24.59 23.34
N VAL A 579 9.72 23.67 22.70
CA VAL A 579 8.31 23.84 22.31
C VAL A 579 7.49 22.62 22.69
N LEU A 580 6.21 22.84 22.98
CA LEU A 580 5.27 21.80 23.40
C LEU A 580 4.15 21.65 22.37
N ASP A 581 4.00 20.43 21.85
CA ASP A 581 3.06 20.03 20.80
C ASP A 581 1.98 19.08 21.37
N PRO A 582 0.92 19.60 22.00
CA PRO A 582 -0.25 18.80 22.35
C PRO A 582 -1.05 18.42 21.09
N ARG A 583 -1.53 17.18 21.04
CA ARG A 583 -2.32 16.64 19.93
C ARG A 583 -3.45 15.76 20.44
N LEU A 584 -4.62 15.91 19.86
CA LEU A 584 -5.83 15.18 20.25
C LEU A 584 -6.56 14.64 19.03
N TRP A 585 -7.04 13.42 19.18
CA TRP A 585 -7.81 12.69 18.19
C TRP A 585 -9.04 12.09 18.84
N ALA A 586 -10.19 12.21 18.20
CA ALA A 586 -11.40 11.53 18.60
C ALA A 586 -12.01 10.81 17.40
N ARG A 587 -12.46 9.58 17.62
CA ARG A 587 -13.28 8.82 16.67
C ARG A 587 -14.47 8.22 17.41
N PHE A 588 -15.66 8.40 16.86
CA PHE A 588 -16.90 7.90 17.41
C PHE A 588 -17.65 7.09 16.37
N GLU A 589 -17.83 5.80 16.62
CA GLU A 589 -18.60 4.89 15.76
C GLU A 589 -20.10 5.15 15.99
N LEU A 590 -20.78 5.84 15.06
CA LEU A 590 -22.22 6.10 15.15
C LEU A 590 -23.02 4.79 15.03
N ASN A 591 -22.59 3.93 14.10
CA ASN A 591 -23.06 2.57 13.83
C ASN A 591 -21.97 1.81 13.06
N GLU A 592 -22.19 0.54 12.75
CA GLU A 592 -21.20 -0.31 12.06
C GLU A 592 -20.61 0.31 10.77
N PRO A 593 -21.40 0.91 9.86
CA PRO A 593 -20.85 1.50 8.64
C PRO A 593 -20.39 2.96 8.78
N THR A 594 -20.75 3.70 9.84
CA THR A 594 -20.57 5.17 9.90
C THR A 594 -19.80 5.61 11.14
N ALA A 595 -18.74 6.36 10.92
CA ALA A 595 -17.91 6.94 11.98
C ALA A 595 -17.76 8.45 11.80
N LEU A 596 -17.77 9.16 12.92
CA LEU A 596 -17.34 10.55 13.01
C LEU A 596 -15.92 10.60 13.55
N TYR A 597 -15.15 11.58 13.11
CA TYR A 597 -13.83 11.84 13.67
C TYR A 597 -13.48 13.31 13.69
N ALA A 598 -12.58 13.67 14.61
CA ALA A 598 -12.02 15.01 14.71
C ALA A 598 -10.59 14.96 15.24
N TYR A 599 -9.81 15.99 14.93
CA TYR A 599 -8.47 16.19 15.44
C TYR A 599 -8.15 17.66 15.66
N ALA A 600 -7.23 17.90 16.57
CA ALA A 600 -6.59 19.20 16.79
C ALA A 600 -5.17 18.98 17.29
N GLY A 601 -4.21 19.79 16.83
CA GLY A 601 -2.84 19.70 17.35
C GLY A 601 -1.97 20.89 17.00
N LEU A 602 -0.90 21.04 17.78
CA LEU A 602 0.20 21.97 17.51
C LEU A 602 1.41 21.22 16.95
N TYR A 603 2.13 21.91 16.08
CA TYR A 603 3.30 21.42 15.37
C TYR A 603 4.33 22.53 15.26
N HIS A 604 5.60 22.22 15.47
CA HIS A 604 6.70 23.17 15.26
C HIS A 604 7.78 22.60 14.33
N GLN A 605 8.50 23.50 13.66
CA GLN A 605 9.62 23.19 12.79
C GLN A 605 10.70 24.28 12.90
N ALA A 606 11.98 23.87 12.87
CA ALA A 606 13.10 24.81 12.82
C ALA A 606 13.20 25.49 11.44
N PRO A 607 13.70 26.74 11.37
CA PRO A 607 14.09 27.35 10.10
C PRO A 607 15.19 26.53 9.38
N THR A 608 15.36 26.74 8.07
CA THR A 608 16.43 26.07 7.30
C THR A 608 17.81 26.69 7.56
N ALA A 609 18.88 25.99 7.14
CA ALA A 609 20.25 26.43 7.36
C ALA A 609 20.59 27.75 6.66
N GLU A 610 19.99 27.99 5.49
CA GLU A 610 20.10 29.23 4.72
C GLU A 610 19.34 30.35 5.41
N GLN A 611 18.15 30.05 5.95
CA GLN A 611 17.31 31.06 6.61
C GLN A 611 17.97 31.67 7.84
N VAL A 612 18.75 30.90 8.59
CA VAL A 612 19.46 31.39 9.78
C VAL A 612 20.91 31.80 9.51
N ASP A 613 21.34 31.87 8.24
CA ASP A 613 22.70 32.33 7.93
C ASP A 613 22.99 33.76 8.39
N GLN A 614 24.23 34.01 8.80
CA GLN A 614 24.64 35.33 9.31
C GLN A 614 24.78 36.36 8.19
N VAL A 615 25.09 35.94 6.97
CA VAL A 615 25.33 36.81 5.82
C VAL A 615 24.10 36.87 4.92
N ILE A 616 23.45 35.73 4.66
CA ILE A 616 22.32 35.64 3.70
C ILE A 616 20.95 35.38 4.35
N GLY A 617 20.89 35.34 5.68
CA GLY A 617 19.68 35.02 6.45
C GLY A 617 19.50 35.90 7.69
N ASN A 618 18.95 35.32 8.74
CA ASN A 618 18.80 35.94 10.05
C ASN A 618 19.00 34.90 11.17
N PRO A 619 20.11 34.94 11.93
CA PRO A 619 20.37 34.01 13.03
C PRO A 619 19.32 34.04 14.15
N GLY A 620 18.59 35.15 14.29
CA GLY A 620 17.59 35.38 15.35
C GLY A 620 16.19 34.85 15.04
N LEU A 621 15.99 34.08 13.96
CA LEU A 621 14.69 33.47 13.68
C LEU A 621 14.31 32.46 14.77
N LEU A 622 13.01 32.41 15.10
CA LEU A 622 12.41 31.45 16.04
C LEU A 622 11.82 30.24 15.29
N PRO A 623 11.51 29.12 15.98
CA PRO A 623 10.74 28.04 15.38
C PRO A 623 9.43 28.54 14.74
N GLN A 624 9.12 27.96 13.58
CA GLN A 624 7.85 28.13 12.90
C GLN A 624 6.81 27.21 13.56
N ALA A 625 5.51 27.56 13.49
CA ALA A 625 4.46 26.79 14.13
C ALA A 625 3.21 26.64 13.26
N ALA A 626 2.48 25.53 13.44
CA ALA A 626 1.20 25.25 12.82
C ALA A 626 0.19 24.72 13.84
N GLU A 627 -1.03 25.24 13.75
CA GLU A 627 -2.22 24.73 14.42
C GLU A 627 -3.05 24.02 13.36
N GLN A 628 -3.24 22.71 13.49
CA GLN A 628 -4.05 21.94 12.56
C GLN A 628 -5.28 21.41 13.25
N MET A 629 -6.45 21.57 12.62
CA MET A 629 -7.73 21.10 13.10
C MET A 629 -8.53 20.51 11.94
N GLY A 630 -9.33 19.51 12.22
CA GLY A 630 -10.28 19.00 11.23
C GLY A 630 -11.31 18.08 11.84
N ALA A 631 -12.41 17.91 11.12
CA ALA A 631 -13.50 17.01 11.48
C ALA A 631 -14.12 16.43 10.22
N GLY A 632 -14.56 15.18 10.31
CA GLY A 632 -15.11 14.49 9.17
C GLY A 632 -16.00 13.32 9.54
N VAL A 633 -16.63 12.80 8.48
CA VAL A 633 -17.45 11.60 8.52
C VAL A 633 -16.92 10.60 7.51
N GLU A 634 -16.91 9.34 7.91
CA GLU A 634 -16.59 8.21 7.06
C GLU A 634 -17.79 7.27 7.06
N ARG A 635 -18.21 6.83 5.88
CA ARG A 635 -19.27 5.84 5.72
C ARG A 635 -18.90 4.77 4.72
N LYS A 636 -19.04 3.50 5.11
CA LYS A 636 -18.95 2.33 4.25
C LYS A 636 -20.33 1.96 3.67
N PHE A 637 -20.34 1.48 2.44
CA PHE A 637 -21.53 0.99 1.73
C PHE A 637 -21.24 -0.43 1.22
N GLY A 638 -21.62 -1.42 2.03
CA GLY A 638 -21.15 -2.80 1.89
C GLY A 638 -19.62 -2.88 2.06
N ASP A 639 -19.02 -3.91 1.47
CA ASP A 639 -17.58 -4.16 1.60
C ASP A 639 -16.74 -3.43 0.54
N LEU A 640 -17.38 -2.83 -0.46
CA LEU A 640 -16.71 -2.36 -1.68
C LEU A 640 -16.54 -0.86 -1.77
N TRP A 641 -17.40 -0.07 -1.11
CA TRP A 641 -17.43 1.37 -1.28
C TRP A 641 -17.28 2.08 0.06
N SER A 642 -16.48 3.13 0.07
CA SER A 642 -16.38 4.05 1.19
C SER A 642 -16.43 5.50 0.71
N ILE A 643 -17.06 6.35 1.52
CA ILE A 643 -17.08 7.80 1.32
C ILE A 643 -16.53 8.44 2.58
N LYS A 644 -15.54 9.31 2.42
CA LYS A 644 -14.97 10.15 3.47
C LYS A 644 -15.13 11.60 3.08
N VAL A 645 -15.65 12.40 4.01
CA VAL A 645 -15.77 13.85 3.88
C VAL A 645 -15.08 14.49 5.08
N GLU A 646 -14.14 15.40 4.84
CA GLU A 646 -13.37 16.09 5.88
C GLU A 646 -13.38 17.60 5.63
N GLY A 647 -13.70 18.38 6.67
CA GLY A 647 -13.40 19.80 6.73
C GLY A 647 -12.14 20.04 7.56
N TYR A 648 -11.24 20.91 7.08
CA TYR A 648 -10.00 21.22 7.79
C TYR A 648 -9.71 22.71 7.89
N LEU A 649 -8.88 23.05 8.87
CA LEU A 649 -8.27 24.36 9.07
C LEU A 649 -6.82 24.17 9.52
N SER A 650 -5.90 24.88 8.87
CA SER A 650 -4.50 24.99 9.27
C SER A 650 -4.14 26.47 9.41
N ARG A 651 -3.62 26.87 10.57
CA ARG A 651 -3.10 28.22 10.84
C ARG A 651 -1.61 28.11 11.11
N ARG A 652 -0.80 28.80 10.34
CA ARG A 652 0.66 28.80 10.46
C ARG A 652 1.13 30.17 10.91
N ARG A 653 2.11 30.21 11.80
CA ARG A 653 2.65 31.46 12.37
C ARG A 653 4.16 31.37 12.44
N SER A 654 4.75 32.53 12.65
CA SER A 654 6.20 32.70 12.64
C SER A 654 6.83 32.24 11.34
N LEU A 655 6.11 32.34 10.21
CA LEU A 655 6.61 31.91 8.91
C LEU A 655 7.74 32.85 8.46
N VAL A 656 8.79 32.26 7.92
CA VAL A 656 9.97 33.01 7.47
C VAL A 656 9.74 33.57 6.06
N PHE A 657 9.87 34.89 5.93
CA PHE A 657 9.81 35.59 4.64
C PHE A 657 11.00 36.56 4.49
N PRO A 658 11.41 36.87 3.25
CA PRO A 658 12.34 37.96 3.00
C PRO A 658 11.82 39.26 3.59
N ALA A 659 12.70 39.99 4.26
CA ALA A 659 12.37 41.23 4.93
C ALA A 659 12.91 42.44 4.16
N GLN A 660 12.23 43.58 4.33
CA GLN A 660 12.70 44.86 3.83
C GLN A 660 13.39 45.63 4.95
N PRO A 661 14.45 46.41 4.65
CA PRO A 661 15.11 47.25 5.64
C PRO A 661 14.12 48.22 6.29
N ARG A 662 14.30 48.53 7.57
CA ARG A 662 13.49 49.48 8.34
C ARG A 662 14.38 50.55 8.97
N ALA A 663 13.99 51.82 8.82
CA ALA A 663 14.60 52.92 9.55
C ALA A 663 14.01 52.99 10.97
N ASN A 664 14.88 53.07 11.95
CA ASN A 664 14.54 53.32 13.34
C ASN A 664 14.41 54.84 13.58
N GLY A 665 13.63 55.23 14.59
CA GLY A 665 13.36 56.65 14.90
C GLY A 665 14.58 57.43 15.40
N ASP A 666 15.70 56.74 15.65
CA ASP A 666 16.99 57.29 16.07
C ASP A 666 17.99 57.45 14.91
N GLY A 667 17.57 57.17 13.67
CA GLY A 667 18.42 57.23 12.49
C GLY A 667 19.26 55.97 12.23
N THR A 668 19.12 54.92 13.04
CA THR A 668 19.69 53.60 12.75
C THR A 668 18.79 52.80 11.80
N TYR A 669 19.30 51.71 11.22
CA TYR A 669 18.53 50.85 10.31
C TYR A 669 18.61 49.38 10.73
N ASP A 670 17.45 48.75 10.82
CA ASP A 670 17.33 47.30 10.91
C ASP A 670 17.25 46.74 9.48
N ASN A 671 18.26 45.98 9.04
CA ASN A 671 18.25 45.32 7.74
C ASN A 671 18.35 43.79 7.85
N PRO A 672 17.41 43.12 8.55
CA PRO A 672 17.38 41.66 8.51
C PRO A 672 17.00 41.22 7.08
N LEU A 673 17.73 40.28 6.50
CA LEU A 673 17.36 39.72 5.19
C LEU A 673 16.10 38.85 5.27
N GLN A 674 15.79 38.33 6.47
CA GLN A 674 14.63 37.48 6.72
C GLN A 674 13.98 37.80 8.06
N LEU A 675 12.64 37.70 8.11
CA LEU A 675 11.85 37.83 9.33
C LEU A 675 10.87 36.66 9.45
N ASN A 676 10.66 36.19 10.67
CA ASN A 676 9.63 35.22 11.02
C ASN A 676 8.33 35.90 11.45
N SER A 677 7.89 36.94 10.71
CA SER A 677 6.63 37.65 10.98
C SER A 677 5.43 37.11 10.21
N GLY A 678 5.65 36.11 9.34
CA GLY A 678 4.64 35.63 8.43
C GLY A 678 3.55 34.81 9.10
N ILE A 679 2.34 34.92 8.55
CA ILE A 679 1.16 34.15 8.99
C ILE A 679 0.55 33.48 7.76
N GLY A 680 0.24 32.19 7.87
CA GLY A 680 -0.44 31.40 6.85
C GLY A 680 -1.78 30.88 7.36
N ARG A 681 -2.74 30.71 6.46
CA ARG A 681 -3.97 29.98 6.75
C ARG A 681 -4.42 29.16 5.54
N SER A 682 -4.83 27.94 5.78
CA SER A 682 -5.45 27.06 4.79
C SER A 682 -6.72 26.47 5.36
N LEU A 683 -7.79 26.47 4.59
CA LEU A 683 -9.06 25.83 4.97
C LEU A 683 -9.70 25.19 3.75
N GLY A 684 -10.39 24.08 3.95
CA GLY A 684 -11.02 23.39 2.84
C GLY A 684 -11.94 22.25 3.25
N LEU A 685 -12.59 21.71 2.22
CA LEU A 685 -13.42 20.52 2.24
C LEU A 685 -12.82 19.49 1.30
N GLU A 686 -12.60 18.29 1.79
CA GLU A 686 -12.04 17.14 1.08
C GLU A 686 -13.08 16.02 1.02
N VAL A 687 -13.25 15.44 -0.16
CA VAL A 687 -14.13 14.29 -0.41
C VAL A 687 -13.32 13.20 -1.06
N LEU A 688 -13.40 11.99 -0.51
CA LEU A 688 -12.85 10.76 -1.09
C LEU A 688 -13.98 9.75 -1.23
N ILE A 689 -14.26 9.34 -2.46
CA ILE A 689 -15.11 8.19 -2.76
C ILE A 689 -14.17 7.09 -3.25
N ARG A 690 -14.02 6.04 -2.46
CA ARG A 690 -13.12 4.94 -2.76
C ARG A 690 -13.93 3.68 -3.04
N ARG A 691 -13.55 2.99 -4.11
CA ARG A 691 -13.95 1.61 -4.34
C ARG A 691 -12.75 0.73 -3.99
N GLU A 692 -12.92 -0.12 -2.99
CA GLU A 692 -11.89 -1.07 -2.56
C GLU A 692 -11.44 -1.94 -3.74
N PHE A 693 -10.19 -2.40 -3.68
CA PHE A 693 -9.61 -3.19 -4.75
C PHE A 693 -10.37 -4.50 -4.93
N THR A 694 -11.13 -4.60 -6.02
CA THR A 694 -11.78 -5.84 -6.46
C THR A 694 -11.13 -6.36 -7.73
N GLU A 695 -11.43 -7.61 -8.09
CA GLU A 695 -10.85 -8.29 -9.25
C GLU A 695 -11.12 -7.60 -10.59
N ARG A 696 -12.18 -6.78 -10.70
CA ARG A 696 -12.63 -6.20 -11.97
C ARG A 696 -12.59 -4.69 -12.02
N LEU A 697 -12.94 -4.00 -10.93
CA LEU A 697 -13.05 -2.54 -10.91
C LEU A 697 -12.64 -2.00 -9.56
N TYR A 698 -11.71 -1.04 -9.57
CA TYR A 698 -11.23 -0.36 -8.38
C TYR A 698 -10.79 1.05 -8.71
N GLY A 699 -10.50 1.82 -7.67
CA GLY A 699 -10.02 3.19 -7.80
C GLY A 699 -10.79 4.13 -6.91
N TRP A 700 -10.58 5.43 -7.11
CA TRP A 700 -11.20 6.44 -6.29
C TRP A 700 -11.40 7.75 -7.04
N LEU A 701 -12.34 8.53 -6.50
CA LEU A 701 -12.58 9.91 -6.86
C LEU A 701 -12.23 10.76 -5.65
N ALA A 702 -11.31 11.69 -5.84
CA ALA A 702 -10.90 12.68 -4.85
C ALA A 702 -11.30 14.08 -5.33
N TYR A 703 -11.89 14.87 -4.44
CA TYR A 703 -12.17 16.27 -4.69
C TYR A 703 -11.76 17.12 -3.50
N THR A 704 -11.04 18.21 -3.76
CA THR A 704 -10.63 19.20 -2.77
C THR A 704 -11.14 20.56 -3.19
N LEU A 705 -11.93 21.19 -2.31
CA LEU A 705 -12.26 22.60 -2.36
C LEU A 705 -11.47 23.31 -1.26
N SER A 706 -10.51 24.16 -1.61
CA SER A 706 -9.64 24.79 -0.62
C SER A 706 -9.35 26.26 -0.88
N ARG A 707 -8.85 26.95 0.13
CA ARG A 707 -8.21 28.27 0.02
C ARG A 707 -7.01 28.31 0.94
N SER A 708 -5.85 28.62 0.37
CA SER A 708 -4.60 28.85 1.10
C SER A 708 -4.13 30.29 0.88
N ARG A 709 -3.87 31.00 1.98
CA ARG A 709 -3.39 32.39 1.96
C ARG A 709 -2.28 32.61 2.95
N GLU A 710 -1.45 33.59 2.67
CA GLU A 710 -0.35 34.05 3.51
C GLU A 710 -0.33 35.57 3.62
N LEU A 711 0.22 36.04 4.73
CA LEU A 711 0.52 37.42 5.04
C LEU A 711 2.00 37.45 5.43
N PRO A 712 2.92 37.89 4.55
CA PRO A 712 4.35 37.80 4.83
C PRO A 712 4.82 38.69 5.99
N GLY A 713 4.14 39.81 6.22
CA GLY A 713 4.41 40.68 7.36
C GLY A 713 3.28 41.67 7.67
N PRO A 714 3.36 42.38 8.81
CA PRO A 714 2.27 43.22 9.34
C PRO A 714 1.83 44.37 8.42
N TRP A 715 2.72 44.84 7.56
CA TRP A 715 2.51 45.98 6.65
C TRP A 715 2.13 45.56 5.23
N GLN A 716 1.97 44.26 5.00
CA GLN A 716 1.61 43.70 3.71
C GLN A 716 0.14 43.27 3.68
N SER A 717 -0.32 42.86 2.51
CA SER A 717 -1.69 42.38 2.32
C SER A 717 -1.74 40.85 2.27
N TRP A 718 -2.87 40.28 2.69
CA TRP A 718 -3.15 38.86 2.47
C TRP A 718 -3.12 38.53 0.98
N ARG A 719 -2.32 37.54 0.60
CA ARG A 719 -2.24 37.01 -0.77
C ARG A 719 -2.46 35.50 -0.77
N PRO A 720 -2.88 34.89 -1.89
CA PRO A 720 -2.84 33.45 -2.06
C PRO A 720 -1.42 32.91 -1.88
N THR A 721 -1.27 31.70 -1.36
CA THR A 721 0.05 31.03 -1.42
C THR A 721 0.37 30.64 -2.86
N ALA A 722 1.64 30.38 -3.18
CA ALA A 722 2.06 29.99 -4.53
C ALA A 722 1.37 28.72 -5.07
N PHE A 723 0.83 27.89 -4.17
CA PHE A 723 0.13 26.65 -4.50
C PHE A 723 -1.35 26.67 -4.07
N ASP A 724 -1.96 27.85 -3.94
CA ASP A 724 -3.41 27.96 -3.72
C ASP A 724 -4.16 27.49 -4.97
N GLN A 725 -4.65 26.25 -4.94
CA GLN A 725 -5.48 25.65 -5.99
C GLN A 725 -6.90 25.41 -5.46
N PRO A 726 -7.85 26.32 -5.75
CA PRO A 726 -9.16 26.26 -5.13
C PRO A 726 -9.95 24.98 -5.39
N HIS A 727 -9.87 24.45 -6.61
CA HIS A 727 -10.51 23.20 -7.00
C HIS A 727 -9.44 22.22 -7.47
N ILE A 728 -9.44 21.02 -6.89
CA ILE A 728 -8.63 19.88 -7.34
C ILE A 728 -9.57 18.69 -7.43
N PHE A 729 -9.63 18.09 -8.61
CA PHE A 729 -10.39 16.88 -8.89
C PHE A 729 -9.45 15.83 -9.45
N THR A 730 -9.50 14.64 -8.86
CA THR A 730 -8.77 13.48 -9.35
C THR A 730 -9.71 12.28 -9.43
N LEU A 731 -9.68 11.59 -10.56
CA LEU A 731 -10.36 10.32 -10.76
C LEU A 731 -9.34 9.28 -11.18
N LEU A 732 -9.32 8.15 -10.49
CA LEU A 732 -8.56 6.97 -10.82
C LEU A 732 -9.50 5.80 -11.00
N VAL A 733 -9.38 5.11 -12.13
CA VAL A 733 -10.19 3.93 -12.45
C VAL A 733 -9.30 2.87 -13.04
N GLY A 734 -9.18 1.75 -12.33
CA GLY A 734 -8.58 0.52 -12.83
C GLY A 734 -9.68 -0.47 -13.18
N TRP A 735 -9.64 -1.00 -14.40
CA TRP A 735 -10.60 -1.96 -14.94
C TRP A 735 -9.89 -3.18 -15.51
N ARG A 736 -10.22 -4.36 -14.96
CA ARG A 736 -9.68 -5.66 -15.33
C ARG A 736 -10.78 -6.52 -15.93
N PRO A 737 -11.04 -6.43 -17.24
CA PRO A 737 -12.02 -7.29 -17.90
C PRO A 737 -11.62 -8.77 -17.90
N SER A 738 -10.33 -9.07 -17.75
CA SER A 738 -9.83 -10.42 -17.63
C SER A 738 -8.58 -10.48 -16.72
N PRO A 739 -8.21 -11.67 -16.24
CA PRO A 739 -6.90 -12.00 -15.69
C PRO A 739 -5.68 -11.43 -16.42
N TYR A 740 -5.76 -11.25 -17.74
CA TYR A 740 -4.60 -10.98 -18.58
C TYR A 740 -4.52 -9.54 -19.07
N VAL A 741 -5.60 -8.77 -18.91
CA VAL A 741 -5.70 -7.42 -19.47
C VAL A 741 -6.22 -6.47 -18.41
N GLU A 742 -5.49 -5.38 -18.22
CA GLU A 742 -5.83 -4.33 -17.28
C GLU A 742 -5.73 -2.97 -17.96
N PHE A 743 -6.78 -2.19 -17.78
CA PHE A 743 -6.90 -0.82 -18.23
C PHE A 743 -6.88 0.10 -17.03
N ALA A 744 -6.11 1.18 -17.14
CA ALA A 744 -5.86 2.07 -16.05
C ALA A 744 -6.02 3.51 -16.56
N THR A 745 -6.96 4.27 -16.00
CA THR A 745 -7.16 5.68 -16.36
C THR A 745 -6.99 6.60 -15.16
N ARG A 746 -6.26 7.69 -15.36
CA ARG A 746 -6.18 8.84 -14.43
C ARG A 746 -6.72 10.09 -15.11
N VAL A 747 -7.59 10.82 -14.43
CA VAL A 747 -8.03 12.17 -14.83
C VAL A 747 -7.70 13.14 -13.71
N ARG A 748 -6.95 14.21 -14.01
CA ARG A 748 -6.60 15.24 -13.04
C ARG A 748 -6.99 16.61 -13.58
N ILE A 749 -7.79 17.34 -12.80
CA ILE A 749 -8.23 18.70 -13.09
C ILE A 749 -7.87 19.57 -11.89
N ALA A 750 -7.18 20.67 -12.12
CA ALA A 750 -6.82 21.60 -11.05
C ALA A 750 -6.97 23.05 -11.50
N SER A 751 -7.41 23.91 -10.58
CA SER A 751 -7.31 25.36 -10.77
C SER A 751 -5.85 25.75 -10.97
N GLY A 752 -5.56 26.68 -11.88
CA GLY A 752 -4.19 27.13 -12.09
C GLY A 752 -3.63 27.88 -10.89
N ASN A 753 -2.29 27.85 -10.79
CA ASN A 753 -1.57 28.52 -9.71
C ASN A 753 -1.75 30.06 -9.82
N PRO A 754 -1.79 30.77 -8.68
CA PRO A 754 -1.78 32.23 -8.66
C PRO A 754 -0.47 32.76 -9.26
N VAL A 755 -0.57 33.86 -10.03
CA VAL A 755 0.59 34.53 -10.63
C VAL A 755 0.53 36.04 -10.38
N ALA A 756 1.67 36.72 -10.53
CA ALA A 756 1.74 38.18 -10.59
C ALA A 756 2.04 38.57 -12.04
N GLU A 757 1.03 39.07 -12.76
CA GLU A 757 1.21 39.51 -14.14
C GLU A 757 1.85 40.91 -14.19
N PRO A 758 2.89 41.09 -15.02
CA PRO A 758 3.40 42.41 -15.39
C PRO A 758 2.30 43.33 -15.94
N VAL A 759 2.27 44.56 -15.46
CA VAL A 759 1.37 45.62 -15.92
C VAL A 759 2.13 46.93 -16.05
N GLY A 760 1.79 47.68 -17.10
CA GLY A 760 2.37 48.99 -17.33
C GLY A 760 3.70 48.96 -18.09
N PRO A 761 4.31 50.15 -18.26
CA PRO A 761 5.51 50.29 -19.06
C PRO A 761 6.71 49.66 -18.36
N VAL A 762 7.55 48.98 -19.15
CA VAL A 762 8.84 48.49 -18.68
C VAL A 762 9.81 49.67 -18.60
N THR A 763 10.49 49.81 -17.47
CA THR A 763 11.50 50.85 -17.23
C THR A 763 12.85 50.21 -16.98
N PHE A 764 13.93 50.82 -17.48
CA PHE A 764 15.28 50.38 -17.14
C PHE A 764 15.68 51.03 -15.81
N ASN A 765 15.91 50.21 -14.79
CA ASN A 765 16.47 50.65 -13.53
C ASN A 765 18.00 50.69 -13.67
N ALA A 766 18.53 51.91 -13.83
CA ALA A 766 19.96 52.15 -14.04
C ALA A 766 20.82 51.74 -12.83
N ASP A 767 20.24 51.73 -11.63
CA ASP A 767 20.97 51.40 -10.41
C ASP A 767 21.11 49.88 -10.22
N SER A 768 20.07 49.11 -10.57
CA SER A 768 20.12 47.64 -10.52
C SER A 768 20.59 47.00 -11.84
N GLY A 769 20.80 47.79 -12.88
CA GLY A 769 21.15 47.31 -14.22
C GLY A 769 20.09 46.42 -14.89
N ASN A 770 18.83 46.47 -14.43
CA ASN A 770 17.77 45.55 -14.83
C ASN A 770 16.55 46.30 -15.35
N TYR A 771 15.82 45.71 -16.28
CA TYR A 771 14.48 46.19 -16.62
C TYR A 771 13.50 45.74 -15.55
N VAL A 772 12.63 46.66 -15.13
CA VAL A 772 11.60 46.42 -14.13
C VAL A 772 10.25 46.89 -14.65
N THR A 773 9.20 46.21 -14.24
CA THR A 773 7.82 46.54 -14.59
C THR A 773 6.95 46.39 -13.35
N ALA A 774 5.89 47.19 -13.26
CA ALA A 774 4.91 47.00 -12.19
C ALA A 774 4.21 45.65 -12.41
N THR A 775 3.73 45.03 -11.34
CA THR A 775 2.96 43.77 -11.44
C THR A 775 1.62 43.95 -10.74
N LEU A 776 0.60 43.25 -11.20
CA LEU A 776 -0.61 43.08 -10.43
C LEU A 776 -0.28 42.41 -9.08
N PRO A 777 -1.06 42.68 -8.03
CA PRO A 777 -0.92 41.94 -6.78
C PRO A 777 -0.90 40.43 -7.03
N PHE A 778 0.05 39.72 -6.40
CA PHE A 778 0.20 38.28 -6.59
C PHE A 778 -1.12 37.54 -6.35
N GLY A 779 -1.56 36.78 -7.35
CA GLY A 779 -2.81 36.03 -7.35
C GLY A 779 -4.06 36.82 -7.75
N ALA A 780 -3.90 38.05 -8.26
CA ALA A 780 -4.96 38.76 -8.98
C ALA A 780 -5.38 38.00 -10.26
N THR A 781 -4.43 37.35 -10.92
CA THR A 781 -4.67 36.41 -12.01
C THR A 781 -4.10 35.03 -11.68
N ARG A 782 -4.44 34.05 -12.52
CA ARG A 782 -4.05 32.64 -12.37
C ARG A 782 -3.68 32.08 -13.71
N LEU A 783 -2.82 31.07 -13.69
CA LEU A 783 -2.65 30.22 -14.86
C LEU A 783 -3.99 29.58 -15.28
N PRO A 784 -4.16 29.26 -16.57
CA PRO A 784 -5.29 28.49 -17.04
C PRO A 784 -5.47 27.17 -16.27
N THR A 785 -6.70 26.69 -16.21
CA THR A 785 -7.04 25.39 -15.60
C THR A 785 -6.18 24.27 -16.18
N PHE A 786 -5.63 23.45 -15.31
CA PHE A 786 -4.91 22.24 -15.66
C PHE A 786 -5.89 21.10 -15.95
N LEU A 787 -5.67 20.35 -17.02
CA LEU A 787 -6.36 19.09 -17.31
C LEU A 787 -5.38 18.10 -17.93
N GLN A 788 -5.29 16.91 -17.34
CA GLN A 788 -4.51 15.81 -17.88
C GLN A 788 -5.30 14.51 -17.74
N ILE A 789 -5.27 13.71 -18.81
CA ILE A 789 -5.78 12.34 -18.82
C ILE A 789 -4.62 11.44 -19.16
N ASP A 790 -4.38 10.45 -18.32
CA ASP A 790 -3.39 9.40 -18.54
C ASP A 790 -4.10 8.07 -18.64
N PHE A 791 -3.54 7.20 -19.48
CA PHE A 791 -4.10 5.89 -19.77
C PHE A 791 -2.99 4.87 -19.88
N GLU A 792 -3.15 3.74 -19.19
CA GLU A 792 -2.20 2.65 -19.17
C GLU A 792 -2.91 1.35 -19.55
N LEU A 793 -2.26 0.55 -20.40
CA LEU A 793 -2.69 -0.77 -20.80
C LEU A 793 -1.64 -1.78 -20.40
N ASN A 794 -2.06 -2.76 -19.62
CA ASN A 794 -1.24 -3.87 -19.14
C ASN A 794 -1.73 -5.18 -19.76
N ASN A 795 -0.80 -5.95 -20.34
CA ASN A 795 -1.02 -7.32 -20.80
C ASN A 795 -0.13 -8.28 -20.00
N ILE A 796 -0.74 -9.25 -19.35
CA ILE A 796 -0.13 -10.14 -18.36
C ILE A 796 -0.18 -11.57 -18.89
N TRP A 797 0.99 -12.18 -19.05
CA TRP A 797 1.14 -13.60 -19.30
C TRP A 797 1.65 -14.31 -18.05
N VAL A 798 0.98 -15.39 -17.69
CA VAL A 798 1.33 -16.21 -16.53
C VAL A 798 1.80 -17.57 -17.04
N GLY A 799 3.04 -17.94 -16.76
CA GLY A 799 3.59 -19.26 -17.02
C GLY A 799 3.90 -20.01 -15.72
N ASP A 800 4.46 -21.22 -15.84
CA ASP A 800 4.74 -22.08 -14.68
C ASP A 800 5.92 -21.57 -13.82
N TYR A 801 6.84 -20.81 -14.42
CA TYR A 801 8.09 -20.33 -13.82
C TYR A 801 8.14 -18.82 -13.61
N GLY A 802 7.07 -18.09 -13.93
CA GLY A 802 7.01 -16.65 -13.74
C GLY A 802 5.87 -15.97 -14.48
N ARG A 803 5.84 -14.64 -14.37
CA ARG A 803 4.87 -13.74 -15.00
C ARG A 803 5.61 -12.74 -15.87
N LEU A 804 5.15 -12.55 -17.10
CA LEU A 804 5.55 -11.46 -17.98
C LEU A 804 4.41 -10.44 -18.05
N GLN A 805 4.71 -9.18 -17.81
CA GLN A 805 3.79 -8.07 -18.02
C GLN A 805 4.40 -7.15 -19.07
N LEU A 806 3.69 -6.93 -20.17
CA LEU A 806 4.00 -5.86 -21.11
C LEU A 806 3.01 -4.72 -20.88
N TYR A 807 3.50 -3.49 -20.85
CA TYR A 807 2.68 -2.33 -20.59
C TYR A 807 2.96 -1.20 -21.57
N VAL A 808 1.91 -0.44 -21.85
CA VAL A 808 1.97 0.80 -22.60
C VAL A 808 1.31 1.89 -21.76
N ASP A 809 2.07 2.93 -21.44
CA ASP A 809 1.63 4.09 -20.66
C ASP A 809 1.56 5.32 -21.57
N PHE A 810 0.37 5.93 -21.63
CA PHE A 810 0.10 7.15 -22.36
C PHE A 810 -0.19 8.27 -21.38
N GLN A 811 0.71 9.24 -21.30
CA GLN A 811 0.56 10.43 -20.47
C GLN A 811 0.06 11.59 -21.31
N ASN A 812 -0.86 12.37 -20.75
CA ASN A 812 -1.50 13.50 -21.41
C ASN A 812 -2.10 13.15 -22.78
N VAL A 813 -2.98 12.14 -22.81
CA VAL A 813 -3.66 11.61 -24.01
C VAL A 813 -4.36 12.70 -24.83
N LEU A 814 -4.79 13.79 -24.18
CA LEU A 814 -5.42 14.93 -24.86
C LEU A 814 -4.44 15.81 -25.64
N GLY A 815 -3.13 15.62 -25.48
CA GLY A 815 -2.10 16.48 -26.05
C GLY A 815 -2.21 17.94 -25.59
N ARG A 816 -2.86 18.19 -24.45
CA ARG A 816 -3.15 19.54 -23.96
C ARG A 816 -1.85 20.20 -23.49
N ARG A 817 -1.53 21.37 -24.03
CA ARG A 817 -0.38 22.19 -23.59
C ARG A 817 -0.71 22.91 -22.28
N ASN A 818 -0.64 22.21 -21.16
CA ASN A 818 -0.91 22.79 -19.85
C ASN A 818 0.18 23.82 -19.50
N PRO A 819 -0.17 25.09 -19.22
CA PRO A 819 0.80 26.11 -18.84
C PRO A 819 1.27 25.94 -17.39
N GLU A 820 2.57 26.02 -17.17
CA GLU A 820 3.24 25.80 -15.88
C GLU A 820 3.84 27.08 -15.30
N ALA A 821 4.39 27.91 -16.17
CA ALA A 821 4.97 29.20 -15.84
C ALA A 821 5.02 30.07 -17.09
N THR A 822 5.05 31.39 -16.90
CA THR A 822 5.33 32.36 -17.97
C THR A 822 6.71 32.94 -17.73
N LEU A 823 7.59 32.80 -18.72
CA LEU A 823 8.93 33.38 -18.72
C LEU A 823 8.91 34.64 -19.59
N TYR A 824 9.41 35.73 -19.04
CA TYR A 824 9.58 36.98 -19.78
C TYR A 824 11.04 37.12 -20.21
N ASP A 825 11.28 37.74 -21.36
CA ASP A 825 12.63 38.15 -21.72
C ASP A 825 13.13 39.23 -20.75
N PHE A 826 14.44 39.49 -20.76
CA PHE A 826 15.05 40.42 -19.81
C PHE A 826 14.49 41.86 -19.88
N ARG A 827 13.77 42.21 -20.97
CA ARG A 827 13.12 43.52 -21.17
C ARG A 827 11.61 43.48 -21.01
N PHE A 828 11.01 42.35 -20.62
CA PHE A 828 9.56 42.17 -20.53
C PHE A 828 8.79 42.59 -21.81
N GLN A 829 9.45 42.51 -22.98
CA GLN A 829 8.87 42.79 -24.30
C GLN A 829 8.26 41.53 -24.92
N GLU A 830 8.88 40.38 -24.66
CA GLU A 830 8.42 39.08 -25.12
C GLU A 830 8.16 38.17 -23.92
N SER A 831 7.21 37.26 -24.07
CA SER A 831 6.93 36.23 -23.08
C SER A 831 6.72 34.89 -23.77
N ASP A 832 7.21 33.83 -23.15
CA ASP A 832 6.92 32.46 -23.55
C ASP A 832 6.32 31.68 -22.36
N THR A 833 5.56 30.64 -22.67
CA THR A 833 4.93 29.81 -21.65
C THR A 833 5.68 28.49 -21.55
N VAL A 834 6.19 28.19 -20.36
CA VAL A 834 6.66 26.84 -20.04
C VAL A 834 5.44 25.96 -19.94
N HIS A 835 5.39 24.93 -20.78
CA HIS A 835 4.32 23.96 -20.76
C HIS A 835 4.73 22.69 -20.01
N GLY A 836 3.73 21.99 -19.47
CA GLY A 836 3.89 20.68 -18.87
C GLY A 836 4.19 19.63 -19.94
N LEU A 837 4.25 18.36 -19.51
CA LEU A 837 4.53 17.25 -20.41
C LEU A 837 3.60 17.25 -21.63
N PRO A 838 4.14 17.10 -22.86
CA PRO A 838 3.33 16.85 -24.03
C PRO A 838 2.70 15.45 -23.93
N PHE A 839 2.00 15.02 -24.99
CA PHE A 839 1.67 13.61 -25.12
C PHE A 839 2.96 12.77 -25.09
N LEU A 840 3.02 11.83 -24.16
CA LEU A 840 4.14 10.91 -24.02
C LEU A 840 3.61 9.47 -24.01
N ALA A 841 4.25 8.60 -24.80
CA ALA A 841 4.00 7.17 -24.78
C ALA A 841 5.27 6.46 -24.30
N SER A 842 5.12 5.56 -23.35
CA SER A 842 6.17 4.68 -22.86
C SER A 842 5.75 3.23 -23.01
N VAL A 843 6.67 2.38 -23.42
CA VAL A 843 6.46 0.93 -23.50
C VAL A 843 7.48 0.26 -22.59
N GLY A 844 7.03 -0.71 -21.82
CA GLY A 844 7.90 -1.47 -20.92
C GLY A 844 7.50 -2.91 -20.76
N ALA A 845 8.41 -3.67 -20.16
CA ALA A 845 8.26 -5.06 -19.83
C ALA A 845 8.70 -5.30 -18.38
N LYS A 846 7.98 -6.15 -17.67
CA LYS A 846 8.32 -6.63 -16.33
C LYS A 846 8.20 -8.14 -16.28
N VAL A 847 9.27 -8.80 -15.88
CA VAL A 847 9.30 -10.25 -15.62
C VAL A 847 9.37 -10.45 -14.11
N SER A 848 8.55 -11.32 -13.54
CA SER A 848 8.53 -11.66 -12.11
C SER A 848 8.51 -13.18 -11.90
N PHE A 849 9.10 -13.67 -10.80
CA PHE A 849 9.17 -15.10 -10.46
C PHE A 849 9.01 -15.38 -8.97
#